data_AF-A0A0D7KQU4-F1
#
_entry.id   AF-A0A0D7KQU4-F1
#
_cell.length_a   1.000
_cell.length_b   1.000
_cell.length_c   1.000
_cell.angle_alpha   90.00
_cell.angle_beta   90.00
_cell.angle_gamma   90.00
#
_symmetry.space_group_name_H-M   'P 1'
#
loop_
_entity.id
_entity.type
_entity.pdbx_description
1 polymer ?
#
loop_
_entity_poly.entity_id
_entity_poly.type
_entity_poly.pdbx_seq_one_letter_code
_entity_poly.pdbx_strand_id
1 'polypeptide(L)'
;MITRSKMMALSLCFCMLLALLPTSGFAEADVDVAAIAGAVPNPWKQQNIGSPALTGSASYDPGGDQFTVSGAGTDIWGKSDQFNYLYQPWTGDGAIIALVSSQTHTHDFAKAGIMIRETLNANSKHVDLLLTPSNGFTFQYRTETGGSSQSVKIASTSPAWVKLERKGNVIKGYVSNNGLNWGDLGNLTINMNASLYVGLAVTSHNVSSLSTATFDMVKVNATGDVFPPTEPTNLQANQVTDTTANISWTASLDDVGVKGYDLYKDNVLTQANVQDTSYTFTGLTPDTTYQFTVKAKDAAGNISNASSPLTVKTTNQTDTQAPTAPTGLVSPSKTSSSVNLSWTASTDNVSVYAYDIYKNGTLAGNTPATSFHVTGLKADTSYTFTVKARDLAGNSSAASSALSVKTSPASSDPYTPEVVANNLETPWAVDFAPDGRIFFTERNSGRVRVIVNGKLKSTPVITLGSPFYYMPKSEGGLLGLALDPNFATNHYMYIYHSYKTSDNKVANQVVRLKENNNIATVDKVLITNLPGAVYHNGGRMKIGPDNKLYFSDGNYGNKDDTLTYLGGKIFRLNLDGTIPSDNPFASSPIYSRGHRNPQGLAWQPGTNRFFASEHGESSKDEINYIQPGNNYGWPKYEGGNQNQPGITPPLIYASGTTWAPSGITFVTKGPWAGNLLVANLKGKQIIRMIVGEQNGQPTIKSSDLTYLFVNKYGRIRDIVEAPDGSLYFVTSNNGDKNGDGTPDKLIRLVPNF
;
A
#
# COMPACT_ATOMS: atom_id res chain seq x y z
N MET A 1 43.12 -14.48 50.74
CA MET A 1 44.14 -15.54 50.91
C MET A 1 43.57 -16.81 50.26
N ILE A 2 44.32 -17.68 49.56
CA ILE A 2 45.75 -17.68 49.25
C ILE A 2 46.02 -18.41 47.90
N THR A 3 46.83 -17.80 47.01
CA THR A 3 47.67 -18.34 45.89
C THR A 3 47.17 -19.46 44.93
N ARG A 4 47.28 -19.40 43.59
CA ARG A 4 48.32 -18.99 42.58
C ARG A 4 49.25 -20.11 42.08
N SER A 5 49.48 -20.11 40.75
CA SER A 5 50.63 -20.69 39.99
C SER A 5 50.72 -22.22 39.90
N LYS A 6 51.38 -22.86 38.91
CA LYS A 6 52.35 -22.44 37.85
C LYS A 6 51.86 -22.99 36.47
N MET A 7 52.40 -22.73 35.26
CA MET A 7 53.69 -22.23 34.69
C MET A 7 53.30 -21.57 33.31
N MET A 8 53.91 -20.54 32.68
CA MET A 8 55.31 -20.18 32.31
C MET A 8 56.04 -21.21 31.42
N ALA A 9 56.75 -20.86 30.33
CA ALA A 9 57.22 -19.56 29.77
C ALA A 9 57.11 -19.56 28.21
N LEU A 10 57.59 -18.64 27.36
CA LEU A 10 58.57 -17.51 27.35
C LEU A 10 57.90 -16.29 26.60
N SER A 11 58.46 -15.18 26.11
CA SER A 11 59.78 -14.49 25.96
C SER A 11 59.46 -12.96 25.85
N LEU A 12 60.22 -11.95 26.30
CA LEU A 12 61.57 -11.42 25.97
C LEU A 12 61.78 -11.00 24.48
N CYS A 13 62.39 -9.84 24.17
CA CYS A 13 63.23 -8.93 25.00
C CYS A 13 62.98 -7.41 24.77
N PHE A 14 63.80 -6.53 25.36
CA PHE A 14 63.50 -5.11 25.64
C PHE A 14 64.47 -4.09 24.95
N CYS A 15 64.14 -2.80 25.10
CA CYS A 15 64.64 -1.62 24.38
C CYS A 15 66.17 -1.38 24.31
N MET A 16 66.60 -0.64 23.28
CA MET A 16 67.78 0.24 23.39
C MET A 16 67.63 1.56 22.60
N LEU A 17 67.93 2.67 23.30
CA LEU A 17 68.42 3.98 22.84
C LEU A 17 67.88 4.62 21.53
N LEU A 18 67.13 5.71 21.67
CA LEU A 18 67.00 6.76 20.63
C LEU A 18 67.52 8.08 21.18
N ALA A 19 68.53 8.67 20.53
CA ALA A 19 68.99 10.03 20.83
C ALA A 19 69.79 10.59 19.64
N LEU A 20 69.23 11.59 18.92
CA LEU A 20 69.95 12.70 18.26
C LEU A 20 68.95 13.67 17.57
N LEU A 21 68.80 14.86 18.18
CA LEU A 21 68.44 16.15 17.54
C LEU A 21 66.97 16.40 17.10
N PRO A 22 66.54 17.69 16.94
CA PRO A 22 65.23 18.09 17.49
C PRO A 22 64.27 18.90 16.59
N THR A 23 63.05 19.09 17.11
CA THR A 23 62.12 20.24 16.92
C THR A 23 61.77 20.73 15.50
N SER A 24 60.53 20.44 15.09
CA SER A 24 59.51 21.48 14.85
C SER A 24 58.13 20.82 14.85
N GLY A 25 57.10 21.53 15.34
CA GLY A 25 55.77 20.96 15.56
C GLY A 25 54.76 21.31 14.46
N PHE A 26 53.74 20.47 14.32
CA PHE A 26 52.51 20.77 13.57
C PHE A 26 51.30 20.42 14.44
N ALA A 27 50.18 21.11 14.20
CA ALA A 27 48.97 20.99 15.01
C ALA A 27 48.24 19.66 14.77
N GLU A 28 47.55 19.20 15.81
CA GLU A 28 46.52 18.18 15.72
C GLU A 28 45.33 18.74 14.93
N ALA A 29 44.83 17.98 13.95
CA ALA A 29 43.72 18.37 13.09
C ALA A 29 42.63 17.30 13.17
N ASP A 30 41.42 17.71 13.55
CA ASP A 30 40.26 16.82 13.63
C ASP A 30 39.99 16.16 12.27
N VAL A 31 39.80 14.84 12.29
CA VAL A 31 39.39 14.08 11.11
C VAL A 31 37.87 14.15 11.01
N ASP A 32 37.38 15.17 10.31
CA ASP A 32 35.97 15.34 9.98
C ASP A 32 35.50 14.21 9.05
N VAL A 33 34.73 13.25 9.60
CA VAL A 33 34.23 12.07 8.86
C VAL A 33 32.97 12.45 8.08
N ALA A 34 33.14 13.31 7.08
CA ALA A 34 32.11 13.61 6.10
C ALA A 34 31.76 12.33 5.30
N ALA A 35 30.48 11.95 5.30
CA ALA A 35 30.00 10.78 4.58
C ALA A 35 30.15 10.97 3.06
N ILE A 36 31.12 10.29 2.46
CA ILE A 36 31.45 10.42 1.04
C ILE A 36 30.39 9.70 0.20
N ALA A 37 29.61 10.44 -0.60
CA ALA A 37 28.67 9.86 -1.56
C ALA A 37 29.44 8.98 -2.57
N GLY A 38 29.16 7.67 -2.55
CA GLY A 38 30.04 6.66 -3.13
C GLY A 38 30.02 6.57 -4.65
N ALA A 39 31.19 6.26 -5.23
CA ALA A 39 31.30 5.77 -6.60
C ALA A 39 30.56 4.43 -6.76
N VAL A 40 30.03 4.16 -7.95
CA VAL A 40 29.25 2.95 -8.22
C VAL A 40 30.09 1.66 -8.05
N PRO A 41 29.56 0.61 -7.37
CA PRO A 41 30.33 -0.58 -7.04
C PRO A 41 30.62 -1.45 -8.28
N ASN A 42 31.83 -2.02 -8.35
CA ASN A 42 32.17 -3.01 -9.37
C ASN A 42 31.21 -4.22 -9.31
N PRO A 43 30.69 -4.74 -10.44
CA PRO A 43 31.11 -4.49 -11.82
C PRO A 43 30.30 -3.42 -12.60
N TRP A 44 29.56 -2.55 -11.90
CA TRP A 44 28.84 -1.45 -12.55
C TRP A 44 29.80 -0.40 -13.17
N LYS A 45 29.38 0.16 -14.30
CA LYS A 45 30.07 1.20 -15.08
C LYS A 45 29.04 2.19 -15.60
N GLN A 46 29.42 3.45 -15.78
CA GLN A 46 28.51 4.50 -16.27
C GLN A 46 28.95 5.00 -17.65
N GLN A 47 28.00 5.26 -18.55
CA GLN A 47 28.25 5.95 -19.82
C GLN A 47 27.01 6.73 -20.29
N ASN A 48 27.24 7.96 -20.76
CA ASN A 48 26.23 8.71 -21.52
C ASN A 48 26.19 8.19 -22.97
N ILE A 49 25.03 7.73 -23.40
CA ILE A 49 24.79 7.15 -24.72
C ILE A 49 24.27 8.25 -25.66
N GLY A 50 24.82 8.34 -26.88
CA GLY A 50 24.35 9.28 -27.91
C GLY A 50 24.69 10.75 -27.69
N SER A 51 25.61 11.06 -26.78
CA SER A 51 26.10 12.43 -26.51
C SER A 51 24.99 13.44 -26.18
N PRO A 52 24.21 13.24 -25.10
CA PRO A 52 23.33 14.28 -24.57
C PRO A 52 24.12 15.55 -24.18
N ALA A 53 23.47 16.71 -24.27
CA ALA A 53 24.12 18.00 -24.02
C ALA A 53 24.52 18.23 -22.55
N LEU A 54 23.92 17.50 -21.61
CA LEU A 54 24.32 17.45 -20.20
C LEU A 54 24.78 16.03 -19.84
N THR A 55 25.93 15.94 -19.16
CA THR A 55 26.49 14.70 -18.62
C THR A 55 25.65 14.22 -17.43
N GLY A 56 25.02 13.05 -17.55
CA GLY A 56 24.39 12.37 -16.42
C GLY A 56 25.40 11.80 -15.42
N SER A 57 24.94 11.50 -14.21
CA SER A 57 25.72 10.94 -13.10
C SER A 57 25.10 9.66 -12.54
N ALA A 58 25.89 8.88 -11.79
CA ALA A 58 25.40 7.76 -11.01
C ALA A 58 26.19 7.63 -9.69
N SER A 59 25.49 7.25 -8.62
CA SER A 59 26.06 6.94 -7.30
C SER A 59 25.31 5.77 -6.66
N TYR A 60 25.88 5.22 -5.59
CA TYR A 60 25.31 4.11 -4.84
C TYR A 60 25.43 4.38 -3.33
N ASP A 61 24.34 4.17 -2.60
CA ASP A 61 24.31 4.17 -1.14
C ASP A 61 24.34 2.71 -0.62
N PRO A 62 25.44 2.27 0.02
CA PRO A 62 25.52 0.96 0.66
C PRO A 62 24.66 0.83 1.93
N GLY A 63 24.15 1.94 2.49
CA GLY A 63 23.24 1.93 3.63
C GLY A 63 21.83 1.45 3.27
N GLY A 64 21.32 1.89 2.11
CA GLY A 64 19.97 1.55 1.61
C GLY A 64 19.87 0.51 0.50
N ASP A 65 20.99 -0.03 -0.02
CA ASP A 65 21.03 -0.83 -1.28
C ASP A 65 20.38 -0.08 -2.46
N GLN A 66 20.66 1.24 -2.52
CA GLN A 66 20.03 2.18 -3.44
C GLN A 66 21.02 2.75 -4.45
N PHE A 67 20.67 2.71 -5.73
CA PHE A 67 21.33 3.48 -6.79
C PHE A 67 20.59 4.78 -7.05
N THR A 68 21.32 5.89 -7.15
CA THR A 68 20.81 7.14 -7.71
C THR A 68 21.42 7.34 -9.09
N VAL A 69 20.60 7.55 -10.12
CA VAL A 69 21.06 7.79 -11.49
C VAL A 69 20.36 9.02 -12.05
N SER A 70 21.15 9.96 -12.58
CA SER A 70 20.65 11.12 -13.32
C SER A 70 20.99 11.04 -14.80
N GLY A 71 20.13 11.56 -15.67
CA GLY A 71 20.38 11.55 -17.11
C GLY A 71 19.61 12.62 -17.88
N ALA A 72 20.22 13.08 -18.97
CA ALA A 72 19.63 14.01 -19.93
C ALA A 72 19.61 13.40 -21.34
N GLY A 73 18.86 14.02 -22.25
CA GLY A 73 18.84 13.65 -23.65
C GLY A 73 17.55 14.07 -24.36
N THR A 74 17.51 13.87 -25.68
CA THR A 74 16.29 14.01 -26.49
C THR A 74 15.28 12.92 -26.15
N ASP A 75 15.61 11.64 -26.38
CA ASP A 75 14.87 10.47 -25.86
C ASP A 75 15.65 9.15 -26.06
N ILE A 76 15.21 8.07 -25.42
CA ILE A 76 15.48 6.67 -25.83
C ILE A 76 14.37 6.27 -26.82
N TRP A 77 14.48 6.69 -28.08
CA TRP A 77 13.45 6.46 -29.10
C TRP A 77 14.02 6.49 -30.53
N GLY A 78 13.19 6.11 -31.51
CA GLY A 78 13.54 6.22 -32.93
C GLY A 78 14.79 5.42 -33.28
N LYS A 79 15.74 6.03 -34.01
CA LYS A 79 16.94 5.36 -34.54
C LYS A 79 18.22 5.58 -33.72
N SER A 80 18.19 6.46 -32.73
CA SER A 80 19.36 6.84 -31.94
C SER A 80 18.93 7.38 -30.58
N ASP A 81 19.42 6.77 -29.51
CA ASP A 81 19.04 7.07 -28.13
C ASP A 81 19.96 8.14 -27.51
N GLN A 82 19.41 9.00 -26.64
CA GLN A 82 20.15 9.89 -25.75
C GLN A 82 19.72 9.70 -24.29
N PHE A 83 20.62 9.16 -23.47
CA PHE A 83 20.38 8.86 -22.06
C PHE A 83 21.69 8.61 -21.30
N ASN A 84 21.61 8.56 -19.97
CA ASN A 84 22.70 8.02 -19.14
C ASN A 84 22.41 6.55 -18.79
N TYR A 85 23.41 5.68 -18.95
CA TYR A 85 23.32 4.25 -18.70
C TYR A 85 24.32 3.86 -17.59
N LEU A 86 23.80 3.35 -16.48
CA LEU A 86 24.58 2.65 -15.46
C LEU A 86 24.41 1.16 -15.70
N TYR A 87 25.48 0.46 -16.07
CA TYR A 87 25.39 -0.90 -16.63
C TYR A 87 26.49 -1.85 -16.14
N GLN A 88 26.26 -3.14 -16.30
CA GLN A 88 27.26 -4.21 -16.22
C GLN A 88 27.41 -4.88 -17.60
N PRO A 89 28.61 -5.37 -17.96
CA PRO A 89 28.74 -6.36 -19.03
C PRO A 89 28.01 -7.64 -18.62
N TRP A 90 27.25 -8.23 -19.55
CA TRP A 90 26.43 -9.42 -19.29
C TRP A 90 26.55 -10.42 -20.44
N THR A 91 26.44 -11.72 -20.12
CA THR A 91 26.64 -12.81 -21.08
C THR A 91 25.64 -13.94 -20.82
N GLY A 92 24.92 -14.38 -21.85
CA GLY A 92 24.01 -15.52 -21.78
C GLY A 92 22.60 -15.19 -21.25
N ASP A 93 22.05 -16.13 -20.47
CA ASP A 93 20.69 -16.09 -19.92
C ASP A 93 20.68 -15.59 -18.46
N GLY A 94 19.51 -15.19 -17.97
CA GLY A 94 19.31 -14.71 -16.58
C GLY A 94 18.34 -13.53 -16.52
N ALA A 95 18.31 -12.80 -15.40
CA ALA A 95 17.45 -11.62 -15.26
C ALA A 95 18.15 -10.42 -14.59
N ILE A 96 17.62 -9.22 -14.88
CA ILE A 96 17.81 -8.00 -14.07
C ILE A 96 16.47 -7.65 -13.40
N ILE A 97 16.54 -7.28 -12.12
CA ILE A 97 15.42 -6.87 -11.26
C ILE A 97 15.79 -5.55 -10.59
N ALA A 98 14.83 -4.63 -10.44
CA ALA A 98 14.97 -3.42 -9.62
C ALA A 98 13.61 -2.96 -9.09
N LEU A 99 13.59 -2.30 -7.93
CA LEU A 99 12.48 -1.41 -7.54
C LEU A 99 12.76 -0.01 -8.10
N VAL A 100 11.90 0.54 -8.94
CA VAL A 100 11.98 1.96 -9.34
C VAL A 100 11.26 2.76 -8.27
N SER A 101 12.01 3.40 -7.38
CA SER A 101 11.48 4.00 -6.14
C SER A 101 11.07 5.45 -6.35
N SER A 102 11.78 6.20 -7.20
CA SER A 102 11.41 7.56 -7.60
C SER A 102 11.94 7.94 -8.98
N GLN A 103 11.30 8.95 -9.62
CA GLN A 103 11.79 9.61 -10.83
C GLN A 103 11.38 11.08 -10.81
N THR A 104 12.29 11.97 -11.25
CA THR A 104 12.02 13.40 -11.42
C THR A 104 11.14 13.63 -12.65
N HIS A 105 9.97 14.25 -12.47
CA HIS A 105 9.09 14.67 -13.57
C HIS A 105 9.70 15.89 -14.30
N THR A 106 10.57 15.64 -15.29
CA THR A 106 11.08 16.66 -16.21
C THR A 106 10.22 16.80 -17.47
N HIS A 107 9.49 15.74 -17.85
CA HIS A 107 8.61 15.67 -19.00
C HIS A 107 7.69 14.42 -18.91
N ASP A 108 6.52 14.44 -19.56
CA ASP A 108 5.57 13.31 -19.65
C ASP A 108 6.18 12.00 -20.16
N PHE A 109 7.27 12.12 -20.94
CA PHE A 109 7.98 11.04 -21.62
C PHE A 109 9.45 10.89 -21.17
N ALA A 110 9.87 11.57 -20.09
CA ALA A 110 11.14 11.27 -19.41
C ALA A 110 11.15 9.79 -18.99
N LYS A 111 12.29 9.10 -19.04
CA LYS A 111 12.36 7.64 -18.83
C LYS A 111 13.32 7.24 -17.72
N ALA A 112 12.93 6.29 -16.87
CA ALA A 112 13.78 5.69 -15.85
C ALA A 112 13.43 4.21 -15.63
N GLY A 113 14.41 3.29 -15.66
CA GLY A 113 14.12 1.87 -15.50
C GLY A 113 15.27 0.95 -15.87
N ILE A 114 14.97 -0.31 -16.17
CA ILE A 114 15.95 -1.35 -16.52
C ILE A 114 16.02 -1.56 -18.04
N MET A 115 17.21 -1.87 -18.56
CA MET A 115 17.47 -2.11 -19.98
C MET A 115 18.43 -3.30 -20.18
N ILE A 116 18.19 -4.05 -21.25
CA ILE A 116 19.11 -5.00 -21.88
C ILE A 116 19.49 -4.42 -23.25
N ARG A 117 20.79 -4.29 -23.54
CA ARG A 117 21.29 -3.58 -24.73
C ARG A 117 22.47 -4.29 -25.37
N GLU A 118 22.42 -4.51 -26.69
CA GLU A 118 23.45 -5.28 -27.41
C GLU A 118 24.82 -4.57 -27.44
N THR A 119 24.84 -3.25 -27.63
CA THR A 119 26.07 -2.44 -27.64
C THR A 119 25.85 -1.03 -27.08
N LEU A 120 26.93 -0.38 -26.63
CA LEU A 120 26.92 0.99 -26.09
C LEU A 120 26.79 2.08 -27.18
N ASN A 121 26.55 1.70 -28.44
CA ASN A 121 26.27 2.64 -29.53
C ASN A 121 24.85 3.19 -29.41
N ALA A 122 24.63 4.46 -29.80
CA ALA A 122 23.33 5.12 -29.68
C ALA A 122 22.20 4.45 -30.50
N ASN A 123 22.54 3.80 -31.60
CA ASN A 123 21.60 3.13 -32.51
C ASN A 123 21.38 1.64 -32.20
N SER A 124 21.91 1.13 -31.09
CA SER A 124 21.94 -0.31 -30.78
C SER A 124 20.57 -0.93 -30.52
N LYS A 125 20.47 -2.25 -30.74
CA LYS A 125 19.33 -3.06 -30.30
C LYS A 125 19.19 -3.00 -28.77
N HIS A 126 17.96 -2.94 -28.31
CA HIS A 126 17.63 -2.98 -26.88
C HIS A 126 16.27 -3.62 -26.63
N VAL A 127 16.06 -4.06 -25.38
CA VAL A 127 14.75 -4.26 -24.77
C VAL A 127 14.80 -3.60 -23.39
N ASP A 128 13.82 -2.79 -23.06
CA ASP A 128 13.78 -2.00 -21.83
C ASP A 128 12.40 -2.02 -21.16
N LEU A 129 12.41 -1.77 -19.84
CA LEU A 129 11.25 -1.55 -18.99
C LEU A 129 11.45 -0.23 -18.26
N LEU A 130 10.94 0.83 -18.85
CA LEU A 130 11.15 2.20 -18.38
C LEU A 130 9.83 2.82 -17.91
N LEU A 131 9.85 3.36 -16.69
CA LEU A 131 8.82 4.25 -16.17
C LEU A 131 8.82 5.55 -16.98
N THR A 132 7.63 6.08 -17.23
CA THR A 132 7.42 7.46 -17.67
C THR A 132 6.46 8.18 -16.71
N PRO A 133 6.76 9.42 -16.26
CA PRO A 133 6.01 10.08 -15.19
C PRO A 133 4.49 10.17 -15.41
N SER A 134 4.04 10.37 -16.66
CA SER A 134 2.62 10.55 -17.00
C SER A 134 2.02 9.39 -17.79
N ASN A 135 2.81 8.36 -18.12
CA ASN A 135 2.39 7.30 -19.03
C ASN A 135 2.65 5.87 -18.49
N GLY A 136 3.38 5.73 -17.36
CA GLY A 136 3.67 4.45 -16.70
C GLY A 136 4.80 3.65 -17.36
N PHE A 137 4.94 2.39 -16.98
CA PHE A 137 5.96 1.51 -17.58
C PHE A 137 5.63 1.08 -19.01
N THR A 138 6.59 1.27 -19.93
CA THR A 138 6.56 0.75 -21.29
C THR A 138 7.52 -0.43 -21.45
N PHE A 139 7.07 -1.52 -22.10
CA PHE A 139 7.98 -2.51 -22.67
C PHE A 139 8.39 -2.03 -24.05
N GLN A 140 9.59 -1.46 -24.16
CA GLN A 140 10.10 -0.84 -25.38
C GLN A 140 11.32 -1.61 -25.89
N TYR A 141 11.52 -1.59 -27.21
CA TYR A 141 12.59 -2.35 -27.85
C TYR A 141 12.98 -1.77 -29.21
N ARG A 142 14.21 -2.06 -29.63
CA ARG A 142 14.69 -1.89 -31.01
C ARG A 142 15.24 -3.23 -31.50
N THR A 143 14.61 -3.82 -32.52
CA THR A 143 15.00 -5.14 -33.07
C THR A 143 16.26 -5.10 -33.92
N GLU A 144 16.48 -4.00 -34.66
CA GLU A 144 17.60 -3.85 -35.60
C GLU A 144 18.47 -2.63 -35.29
N THR A 145 19.77 -2.75 -35.46
CA THR A 145 20.72 -1.65 -35.25
C THR A 145 20.47 -0.52 -36.26
N GLY A 146 20.11 0.67 -35.78
CA GLY A 146 19.64 1.79 -36.63
C GLY A 146 18.19 1.69 -37.10
N GLY A 147 17.45 0.65 -36.69
CA GLY A 147 16.00 0.56 -36.83
C GLY A 147 15.28 1.50 -35.87
N SER A 148 13.97 1.69 -36.08
CA SER A 148 13.13 2.47 -35.16
C SER A 148 12.77 1.65 -33.91
N SER A 149 12.85 2.26 -32.73
CA SER A 149 12.25 1.71 -31.51
C SER A 149 10.74 1.55 -31.66
N GLN A 150 10.20 0.53 -31.00
CA GLN A 150 8.77 0.24 -30.84
C GLN A 150 8.46 0.08 -29.35
N SER A 151 7.20 0.23 -28.95
CA SER A 151 6.80 0.03 -27.56
C SER A 151 5.39 -0.57 -27.42
N VAL A 152 5.23 -1.43 -26.41
CA VAL A 152 3.95 -1.90 -25.92
C VAL A 152 3.63 -1.08 -24.66
N LYS A 153 2.72 -0.11 -24.79
CA LYS A 153 2.34 0.79 -23.70
C LYS A 153 1.44 0.10 -22.68
N ILE A 154 2.03 -0.40 -21.61
CA ILE A 154 1.29 -0.87 -20.43
C ILE A 154 1.34 0.27 -19.37
N ALA A 155 1.10 0.01 -18.09
CA ALA A 155 1.15 1.00 -17.02
C ALA A 155 1.11 0.30 -15.65
N SER A 156 2.07 0.66 -14.81
CA SER A 156 1.91 0.82 -13.37
C SER A 156 2.48 2.20 -13.01
N THR A 157 2.15 2.72 -11.84
CA THR A 157 2.75 3.95 -11.27
C THR A 157 3.97 3.61 -10.40
N SER A 158 4.77 4.62 -10.06
CA SER A 158 5.86 4.48 -9.08
C SER A 158 5.31 4.55 -7.64
N PRO A 159 5.89 3.84 -6.65
CA PRO A 159 6.98 2.87 -6.78
C PRO A 159 6.49 1.52 -7.33
N ALA A 160 7.28 0.91 -8.22
CA ALA A 160 7.01 -0.45 -8.69
C ALA A 160 8.30 -1.18 -9.09
N TRP A 161 8.27 -2.49 -8.89
CA TRP A 161 9.31 -3.41 -9.29
C TRP A 161 9.22 -3.71 -10.79
N VAL A 162 10.38 -3.82 -11.42
CA VAL A 162 10.58 -4.22 -12.82
C VAL A 162 11.51 -5.42 -12.90
N LYS A 163 11.23 -6.33 -13.85
CA LYS A 163 12.10 -7.47 -14.16
C LYS A 163 12.18 -7.71 -15.67
N LEU A 164 13.39 -7.77 -16.20
CA LEU A 164 13.67 -8.26 -17.54
C LEU A 164 14.42 -9.59 -17.43
N GLU A 165 13.90 -10.62 -18.08
CA GLU A 165 14.43 -11.99 -18.10
C GLU A 165 14.82 -12.36 -19.54
N ARG A 166 16.03 -12.87 -19.75
CA ARG A 166 16.50 -13.41 -21.03
C ARG A 166 16.61 -14.94 -20.94
N LYS A 167 16.04 -15.62 -21.94
CA LYS A 167 16.21 -17.05 -22.20
C LYS A 167 16.45 -17.33 -23.69
N GLY A 168 17.68 -17.65 -24.06
CA GLY A 168 18.14 -17.74 -25.44
C GLY A 168 17.99 -16.40 -26.18
N ASN A 169 17.08 -16.36 -27.16
CA ASN A 169 16.72 -15.14 -27.90
C ASN A 169 15.37 -14.55 -27.45
N VAL A 170 14.72 -15.13 -26.44
CA VAL A 170 13.48 -14.58 -25.87
C VAL A 170 13.83 -13.67 -24.70
N ILE A 171 13.36 -12.42 -24.74
CA ILE A 171 13.38 -11.51 -23.59
C ILE A 171 11.94 -11.27 -23.14
N LYS A 172 11.67 -11.44 -21.85
CA LYS A 172 10.39 -11.15 -21.20
C LYS A 172 10.51 -9.96 -20.26
N GLY A 173 9.45 -9.16 -20.18
CA GLY A 173 9.30 -8.08 -19.21
C GLY A 173 8.15 -8.37 -18.25
N TYR A 174 8.36 -8.07 -16.97
CA TYR A 174 7.38 -8.20 -15.89
C TYR A 174 7.39 -6.96 -14.98
N VAL A 175 6.28 -6.69 -14.28
CA VAL A 175 6.21 -5.69 -13.20
C VAL A 175 5.57 -6.26 -11.93
N SER A 176 5.88 -5.70 -10.77
CA SER A 176 5.21 -6.02 -9.51
C SER A 176 5.02 -4.79 -8.64
N ASN A 177 3.90 -4.71 -7.92
CA ASN A 177 3.64 -3.68 -6.91
C ASN A 177 4.09 -4.13 -5.49
N ASN A 178 4.55 -5.38 -5.32
CA ASN A 178 4.96 -5.91 -4.02
C ASN A 178 6.23 -6.80 -4.04
N GLY A 179 6.91 -6.93 -5.18
CA GLY A 179 8.13 -7.76 -5.35
C GLY A 179 7.84 -9.26 -5.47
N LEU A 180 6.87 -9.76 -4.70
CA LEU A 180 6.48 -11.16 -4.64
C LEU A 180 5.69 -11.63 -5.88
N ASN A 181 4.78 -10.80 -6.41
CA ASN A 181 3.81 -11.23 -7.44
C ASN A 181 4.01 -10.47 -8.75
N TRP A 182 4.40 -11.20 -9.80
CA TRP A 182 4.82 -10.60 -11.07
C TRP A 182 3.74 -10.69 -12.15
N GLY A 183 3.29 -9.53 -12.63
CA GLY A 183 2.42 -9.42 -13.80
C GLY A 183 3.23 -9.48 -15.09
N ASP A 184 2.83 -10.35 -16.02
CA ASP A 184 3.39 -10.42 -17.38
C ASP A 184 3.19 -9.06 -18.10
N LEU A 185 4.28 -8.42 -18.55
CA LEU A 185 4.22 -7.16 -19.31
C LEU A 185 4.44 -7.39 -20.82
N GLY A 186 5.33 -8.30 -21.19
CA GLY A 186 5.60 -8.56 -22.60
C GLY A 186 6.64 -9.66 -22.83
N ASN A 187 6.73 -10.11 -24.08
CA ASN A 187 7.83 -10.94 -24.54
C ASN A 187 8.21 -10.55 -25.98
N LEU A 188 9.50 -10.67 -26.30
CA LEU A 188 10.05 -10.42 -27.62
C LEU A 188 11.06 -11.53 -27.95
N THR A 189 10.98 -12.09 -29.16
CA THR A 189 12.09 -12.88 -29.72
C THR A 189 12.98 -11.95 -30.51
N ILE A 190 14.24 -11.80 -30.09
CA ILE A 190 15.22 -10.89 -30.69
C ILE A 190 16.60 -11.55 -30.75
N ASN A 191 17.20 -11.56 -31.93
CA ASN A 191 18.55 -12.08 -32.13
C ASN A 191 19.57 -11.04 -31.64
N MET A 192 19.99 -11.16 -30.38
CA MET A 192 21.07 -10.39 -29.78
C MET A 192 22.34 -11.23 -29.58
N ASN A 193 23.50 -10.60 -29.71
CA ASN A 193 24.79 -11.15 -29.30
C ASN A 193 24.74 -11.85 -27.92
N ALA A 194 25.59 -12.87 -27.74
CA ALA A 194 25.72 -13.60 -26.48
C ALA A 194 26.32 -12.73 -25.37
N SER A 195 27.29 -11.87 -25.70
CA SER A 195 27.85 -10.84 -24.83
C SER A 195 27.22 -9.49 -25.16
N LEU A 196 26.73 -8.78 -24.13
CA LEU A 196 25.98 -7.53 -24.24
C LEU A 196 26.06 -6.73 -22.91
N TYR A 197 25.14 -5.80 -22.68
CA TYR A 197 25.10 -4.94 -21.50
C TYR A 197 23.72 -4.93 -20.84
N VAL A 198 23.68 -4.83 -19.51
CA VAL A 198 22.44 -4.79 -18.72
C VAL A 198 22.52 -3.72 -17.63
N GLY A 199 21.44 -3.02 -17.33
CA GLY A 199 21.48 -2.02 -16.25
C GLY A 199 20.33 -1.02 -16.19
N LEU A 200 20.60 0.09 -15.51
CA LEU A 200 19.68 1.19 -15.24
C LEU A 200 19.85 2.31 -16.26
N ALA A 201 18.76 2.70 -16.93
CA ALA A 201 18.74 3.72 -17.97
C ALA A 201 17.87 4.91 -17.53
N VAL A 202 18.40 6.14 -17.65
CA VAL A 202 17.68 7.38 -17.30
C VAL A 202 17.85 8.46 -18.37
N THR A 203 16.76 9.07 -18.81
CA THR A 203 16.75 10.29 -19.65
C THR A 203 15.65 11.25 -19.23
N SER A 204 15.93 12.55 -19.32
CA SER A 204 14.99 13.63 -18.98
C SER A 204 13.95 13.92 -20.05
N HIS A 205 14.16 13.44 -21.28
CA HIS A 205 13.44 13.90 -22.48
C HIS A 205 13.50 15.45 -22.64
N ASN A 206 14.59 16.06 -22.16
CA ASN A 206 14.85 17.49 -22.19
C ASN A 206 16.38 17.73 -22.22
N VAL A 207 16.89 18.21 -23.35
CA VAL A 207 18.35 18.41 -23.53
C VAL A 207 18.97 19.41 -22.56
N SER A 208 18.17 20.27 -21.93
CA SER A 208 18.61 21.33 -21.02
C SER A 208 18.43 21.01 -19.53
N SER A 209 17.99 19.80 -19.17
CA SER A 209 17.87 19.38 -17.76
C SER A 209 18.15 17.89 -17.54
N LEU A 210 18.58 17.56 -16.32
CA LEU A 210 18.71 16.18 -15.84
C LEU A 210 17.37 15.75 -15.20
N SER A 211 16.94 14.51 -15.47
CA SER A 211 16.01 13.80 -14.59
C SER A 211 16.81 12.85 -13.72
N THR A 212 16.53 12.82 -12.42
CA THR A 212 17.12 11.90 -11.46
C THR A 212 16.10 10.85 -11.04
N ALA A 213 16.51 9.60 -10.94
CA ALA A 213 15.72 8.48 -10.46
C ALA A 213 16.50 7.69 -9.40
N THR A 214 15.77 7.06 -8.48
CA THR A 214 16.33 6.15 -7.46
C THR A 214 15.82 4.74 -7.65
N PHE A 215 16.71 3.77 -7.43
CA PHE A 215 16.46 2.35 -7.65
C PHE A 215 16.96 1.51 -6.48
N ASP A 216 16.07 0.84 -5.78
CA ASP A 216 16.42 -0.04 -4.66
C ASP A 216 16.51 -1.50 -5.11
N MET A 217 17.25 -2.32 -4.35
CA MET A 217 17.25 -3.79 -4.44
C MET A 217 17.57 -4.30 -5.86
N VAL A 218 18.53 -3.64 -6.53
CA VAL A 218 18.90 -3.94 -7.92
C VAL A 218 19.74 -5.21 -8.00
N LYS A 219 19.23 -6.26 -8.65
CA LYS A 219 19.92 -7.56 -8.82
C LYS A 219 20.09 -7.90 -10.31
N VAL A 220 21.20 -8.52 -10.66
CA VAL A 220 21.58 -8.92 -12.04
C VAL A 220 22.08 -10.37 -12.01
N ASN A 221 21.85 -11.13 -13.09
CA ASN A 221 22.10 -12.58 -13.14
C ASN A 221 21.28 -13.38 -12.10
N ALA A 222 20.10 -12.87 -11.74
CA ALA A 222 19.22 -13.54 -10.80
C ALA A 222 18.79 -14.94 -11.30
N THR A 223 19.17 -15.98 -10.56
CA THR A 223 18.69 -17.36 -10.73
C THR A 223 18.55 -18.00 -9.34
N GLY A 224 17.48 -18.77 -9.14
CA GLY A 224 17.00 -19.09 -7.78
C GLY A 224 16.24 -17.91 -7.16
N ASP A 225 16.04 -17.98 -5.85
CA ASP A 225 15.56 -16.84 -5.06
C ASP A 225 16.67 -15.77 -4.93
N VAL A 226 16.29 -14.51 -5.08
CA VAL A 226 17.11 -13.31 -4.94
C VAL A 226 16.38 -12.16 -4.23
N PHE A 227 15.17 -12.42 -3.71
CA PHE A 227 14.43 -11.43 -2.96
C PHE A 227 14.90 -11.51 -1.50
N PRO A 228 15.36 -10.42 -0.91
CA PRO A 228 15.49 -10.39 0.54
C PRO A 228 14.09 -10.36 1.16
N PRO A 229 13.87 -11.00 2.32
CA PRO A 229 12.64 -10.83 3.07
C PRO A 229 12.33 -9.36 3.32
N THR A 230 11.05 -9.03 3.48
CA THR A 230 10.64 -7.67 3.89
C THR A 230 11.33 -7.29 5.20
N GLU A 231 11.69 -6.01 5.39
CA GLU A 231 12.27 -5.57 6.65
C GLU A 231 11.39 -5.94 7.88
N PRO A 232 11.99 -6.36 9.01
CA PRO A 232 11.27 -6.49 10.27
C PRO A 232 10.65 -5.15 10.70
N THR A 233 9.34 -5.14 10.93
CA THR A 233 8.58 -3.90 11.22
C THR A 233 8.03 -3.88 12.64
N ASN A 234 7.72 -2.69 13.15
CA ASN A 234 7.25 -2.46 14.53
C ASN A 234 8.19 -3.06 15.58
N LEU A 235 9.44 -2.58 15.64
CA LEU A 235 10.30 -2.87 16.80
C LEU A 235 9.74 -2.18 18.04
N GLN A 236 9.57 -2.92 19.13
CA GLN A 236 9.00 -2.44 20.40
C GLN A 236 9.86 -2.91 21.57
N ALA A 237 10.16 -2.03 22.51
CA ALA A 237 10.75 -2.41 23.79
C ALA A 237 9.61 -2.69 24.78
N ASN A 238 9.31 -3.96 25.05
CA ASN A 238 8.17 -4.38 25.87
C ASN A 238 8.45 -4.23 27.37
N GLN A 239 9.71 -4.42 27.76
CA GLN A 239 10.22 -4.20 29.11
C GLN A 239 11.66 -3.69 29.01
N VAL A 240 12.00 -2.67 29.81
CA VAL A 240 13.33 -2.06 29.87
C VAL A 240 13.69 -1.84 31.33
N THR A 241 14.92 -2.15 31.72
CA THR A 241 15.46 -1.87 33.05
C THR A 241 16.73 -1.03 32.95
N ASP A 242 17.47 -0.95 34.05
CA ASP A 242 18.85 -0.46 34.11
C ASP A 242 19.84 -1.34 33.32
N THR A 243 19.50 -2.61 33.10
CA THR A 243 20.43 -3.69 32.69
C THR A 243 19.87 -4.63 31.61
N THR A 244 18.62 -4.47 31.19
CA THR A 244 17.95 -5.34 30.20
C THR A 244 16.98 -4.56 29.29
N ALA A 245 16.72 -5.11 28.10
CA ALA A 245 15.66 -4.67 27.20
C ALA A 245 15.08 -5.86 26.42
N ASN A 246 13.78 -6.13 26.57
CA ASN A 246 13.07 -7.09 25.73
C ASN A 246 12.52 -6.39 24.48
N ILE A 247 13.01 -6.79 23.31
CA ILE A 247 12.63 -6.23 22.02
C ILE A 247 11.78 -7.26 21.26
N SER A 248 10.63 -6.85 20.73
CA SER A 248 9.82 -7.65 19.79
C SER A 248 9.66 -6.93 18.46
N TRP A 249 9.38 -7.69 17.40
CA TRP A 249 9.13 -7.20 16.05
C TRP A 249 8.02 -8.00 15.37
N THR A 250 7.61 -7.56 14.19
CA THR A 250 6.63 -8.25 13.33
C THR A 250 7.35 -9.15 12.34
N ALA A 251 6.81 -10.33 12.08
CA ALA A 251 7.40 -11.30 11.15
C ALA A 251 7.55 -10.72 9.73
N SER A 252 8.68 -11.01 9.11
CA SER A 252 8.94 -10.69 7.70
C SER A 252 8.20 -11.66 6.76
N LEU A 253 7.94 -11.20 5.54
CA LEU A 253 7.41 -12.03 4.44
C LEU A 253 8.49 -12.19 3.36
N ASP A 254 8.39 -13.29 2.60
CA ASP A 254 9.38 -13.74 1.62
C ASP A 254 8.70 -14.70 0.61
N ASP A 255 9.22 -14.90 -0.60
CA ASP A 255 8.60 -15.82 -1.59
C ASP A 255 9.09 -17.27 -1.53
N VAL A 256 10.19 -17.58 -0.81
CA VAL A 256 10.60 -18.96 -0.49
C VAL A 256 10.52 -19.30 1.01
N GLY A 257 10.56 -18.30 1.89
CA GLY A 257 10.24 -18.39 3.31
C GLY A 257 11.38 -17.93 4.24
N VAL A 258 11.01 -17.12 5.24
CA VAL A 258 11.93 -16.59 6.25
C VAL A 258 12.44 -17.71 7.17
N LYS A 259 13.77 -17.80 7.29
CA LYS A 259 14.55 -18.79 8.05
C LYS A 259 15.06 -18.25 9.39
N GLY A 260 14.93 -16.95 9.66
CA GLY A 260 15.20 -16.35 10.97
C GLY A 260 15.68 -14.90 10.90
N TYR A 261 16.09 -14.38 12.05
CA TYR A 261 16.43 -12.98 12.27
C TYR A 261 17.84 -12.80 12.87
N ASP A 262 18.56 -11.78 12.39
CA ASP A 262 19.82 -11.28 12.94
C ASP A 262 19.56 -9.96 13.66
N LEU A 263 20.08 -9.85 14.89
CA LEU A 263 19.78 -8.80 15.85
C LEU A 263 21.05 -8.03 16.18
N TYR A 264 20.98 -6.71 16.01
CA TYR A 264 22.08 -5.79 16.20
C TYR A 264 21.81 -4.89 17.41
N LYS A 265 22.87 -4.61 18.18
CA LYS A 265 22.90 -3.59 19.23
C LYS A 265 24.06 -2.64 18.91
N ASP A 266 23.77 -1.36 18.80
CA ASP A 266 24.72 -0.30 18.43
C ASP A 266 25.43 -0.61 17.09
N ASN A 267 24.66 -1.18 16.15
CA ASN A 267 25.09 -1.72 14.86
C ASN A 267 26.04 -2.94 14.92
N VAL A 268 26.33 -3.47 16.12
CA VAL A 268 27.08 -4.73 16.31
C VAL A 268 26.11 -5.92 16.36
N LEU A 269 26.32 -6.90 15.47
CA LEU A 269 25.57 -8.17 15.47
C LEU A 269 25.76 -8.87 16.83
N THR A 270 24.68 -8.98 17.60
CA THR A 270 24.70 -9.48 18.98
C THR A 270 24.09 -10.88 19.07
N GLN A 271 23.11 -11.20 18.23
CA GLN A 271 22.54 -12.54 18.11
C GLN A 271 22.15 -12.81 16.66
N ALA A 272 22.34 -14.04 16.17
CA ALA A 272 22.04 -14.43 14.80
C ALA A 272 21.02 -15.57 14.72
N ASN A 273 20.32 -15.66 13.59
CA ASN A 273 19.38 -16.73 13.22
C ASN A 273 18.27 -17.04 14.25
N VAL A 274 17.79 -16.04 15.00
CA VAL A 274 16.66 -16.19 15.93
C VAL A 274 15.41 -16.61 15.15
N GLN A 275 14.67 -17.60 15.65
CA GLN A 275 13.46 -18.12 14.99
C GLN A 275 12.21 -17.34 15.43
N ASP A 276 12.15 -16.97 16.71
CA ASP A 276 11.08 -16.16 17.30
C ASP A 276 11.14 -14.69 16.84
N THR A 277 10.01 -13.97 16.95
CA THR A 277 9.94 -12.52 16.67
C THR A 277 10.13 -11.65 17.93
N SER A 278 10.89 -12.14 18.92
CA SER A 278 11.27 -11.37 20.10
C SER A 278 12.56 -11.89 20.74
N TYR A 279 13.28 -11.01 21.45
CA TYR A 279 14.53 -11.34 22.13
C TYR A 279 14.79 -10.40 23.30
N THR A 280 15.38 -10.91 24.39
CA THR A 280 15.80 -10.08 25.54
C THR A 280 17.30 -9.86 25.52
N PHE A 281 17.71 -8.61 25.30
CA PHE A 281 19.08 -8.18 25.52
C PHE A 281 19.33 -8.01 27.03
N THR A 282 20.42 -8.59 27.51
CA THR A 282 20.85 -8.57 28.92
C THR A 282 22.28 -8.05 29.04
N GLY A 283 22.67 -7.58 30.22
CA GLY A 283 24.02 -7.03 30.43
C GLY A 283 24.19 -5.67 29.75
N LEU A 284 23.13 -4.87 29.78
CA LEU A 284 23.19 -3.45 29.44
C LEU A 284 23.73 -2.66 30.65
N THR A 285 24.30 -1.49 30.41
CA THR A 285 24.77 -0.54 31.42
C THR A 285 23.62 0.42 31.77
N PRO A 286 23.46 0.88 33.04
CA PRO A 286 22.48 1.92 33.40
C PRO A 286 22.73 3.26 32.68
N ASP A 287 21.69 4.09 32.58
CA ASP A 287 21.65 5.38 31.86
C ASP A 287 22.15 5.37 30.40
N THR A 288 22.32 4.19 29.80
CA THR A 288 23.02 4.05 28.53
C THR A 288 22.01 3.89 27.40
N THR A 289 22.14 4.74 26.39
CA THR A 289 21.33 4.69 25.17
C THR A 289 21.88 3.64 24.22
N TYR A 290 21.09 2.60 23.98
CA TYR A 290 21.35 1.55 23.00
C TYR A 290 20.50 1.76 21.75
N GLN A 291 21.00 1.34 20.59
CA GLN A 291 20.23 1.30 19.35
C GLN A 291 20.06 -0.13 18.86
N PHE A 292 18.82 -0.59 18.74
CA PHE A 292 18.50 -1.93 18.25
C PHE A 292 17.98 -1.91 16.80
N THR A 293 18.50 -2.80 15.96
CA THR A 293 17.96 -3.11 14.63
C THR A 293 17.89 -4.61 14.43
N VAL A 294 16.96 -5.05 13.57
CA VAL A 294 16.77 -6.45 13.21
C VAL A 294 16.77 -6.58 11.68
N LYS A 295 17.39 -7.64 11.16
CA LYS A 295 17.30 -8.08 9.76
C LYS A 295 16.73 -9.48 9.69
N ALA A 296 15.92 -9.78 8.70
CA ALA A 296 15.45 -11.12 8.39
C ALA A 296 16.33 -11.80 7.33
N LYS A 297 16.30 -13.14 7.29
CA LYS A 297 16.94 -13.97 6.27
C LYS A 297 16.00 -15.07 5.81
N ASP A 298 16.08 -15.44 4.53
CA ASP A 298 15.41 -16.57 3.89
C ASP A 298 16.28 -17.84 3.87
N ALA A 299 15.86 -18.84 3.10
CA ALA A 299 16.56 -20.11 2.91
C ALA A 299 17.76 -20.07 1.93
N ALA A 300 17.73 -19.21 0.91
CA ALA A 300 18.80 -19.01 -0.07
C ALA A 300 19.98 -18.18 0.50
N GLY A 301 19.70 -17.33 1.50
CA GLY A 301 20.66 -16.50 2.21
C GLY A 301 20.61 -15.01 1.85
N ASN A 302 19.53 -14.53 1.23
CA ASN A 302 19.32 -13.09 1.11
C ASN A 302 19.03 -12.50 2.51
N ILE A 303 19.17 -11.18 2.65
CA ILE A 303 19.06 -10.49 3.94
C ILE A 303 18.27 -9.20 3.75
N SER A 304 17.26 -8.97 4.59
CA SER A 304 16.44 -7.77 4.56
C SER A 304 17.24 -6.49 4.80
N ASN A 305 16.66 -5.36 4.39
CA ASN A 305 17.00 -4.07 4.99
C ASN A 305 16.89 -4.15 6.52
N ALA A 306 17.71 -3.35 7.21
CA ALA A 306 17.56 -3.18 8.65
C ALA A 306 16.20 -2.52 8.93
N SER A 307 15.48 -3.06 9.90
CA SER A 307 14.36 -2.36 10.51
C SER A 307 14.73 -0.92 10.90
N SER A 308 13.75 -0.01 10.88
CA SER A 308 13.92 1.31 11.53
C SER A 308 14.53 1.18 12.94
N PRO A 309 15.59 1.94 13.28
CA PRO A 309 16.32 1.77 14.54
C PRO A 309 15.47 2.11 15.76
N LEU A 310 15.37 1.17 16.68
CA LEU A 310 14.73 1.37 17.99
C LEU A 310 15.78 1.79 19.01
N THR A 311 15.81 3.10 19.30
CA THR A 311 16.62 3.65 20.38
C THR A 311 15.98 3.36 21.74
N VAL A 312 16.73 2.76 22.66
CA VAL A 312 16.30 2.40 24.02
C VAL A 312 17.35 2.86 25.02
N LYS A 313 17.01 3.83 25.87
CA LYS A 313 17.83 4.19 27.02
C LYS A 313 17.47 3.31 28.21
N THR A 314 18.46 2.66 28.82
CA THR A 314 18.27 1.97 30.10
C THR A 314 18.00 2.98 31.23
N THR A 315 17.28 2.57 32.26
CA THR A 315 16.92 3.47 33.36
C THR A 315 18.12 3.77 34.28
N ASN A 316 18.29 5.04 34.66
CA ASN A 316 19.29 5.47 35.64
C ASN A 316 18.79 5.40 37.10
N GLN A 317 17.50 5.71 37.29
CA GLN A 317 16.91 6.25 38.54
C GLN A 317 17.49 7.63 38.93
N THR A 318 16.71 8.61 39.36
CA THR A 318 15.42 9.06 38.81
C THR A 318 15.61 10.52 38.37
N ASP A 319 15.02 10.90 37.24
CA ASP A 319 15.12 12.27 36.71
C ASP A 319 14.34 13.28 37.58
N THR A 320 14.77 14.55 37.59
CA THR A 320 14.21 15.63 38.43
C THR A 320 14.20 17.01 37.77
N GLN A 321 14.63 17.13 36.51
CA GLN A 321 14.57 18.38 35.75
C GLN A 321 13.39 18.34 34.76
N ALA A 322 12.84 19.52 34.44
CA ALA A 322 11.64 19.65 33.63
C ALA A 322 11.95 20.13 32.20
N PRO A 323 11.18 19.67 31.19
CA PRO A 323 11.31 20.12 29.81
C PRO A 323 11.15 21.64 29.60
N THR A 324 11.71 22.13 28.50
CA THR A 324 11.49 23.49 28.03
C THR A 324 10.03 23.70 27.57
N ALA A 325 9.55 24.95 27.59
CA ALA A 325 8.17 25.26 27.20
C ALA A 325 7.97 25.10 25.68
N PRO A 326 6.86 24.46 25.21
CA PRO A 326 6.57 24.35 23.79
C PRO A 326 6.40 25.71 23.12
N THR A 327 6.95 25.87 21.91
CA THR A 327 6.90 27.13 21.14
C THR A 327 6.18 26.96 19.81
N GLY A 328 5.87 28.05 19.09
CA GLY A 328 5.29 27.96 17.73
C GLY A 328 3.88 27.35 17.65
N LEU A 329 3.08 27.41 18.72
CA LEU A 329 1.73 26.85 18.76
C LEU A 329 0.80 27.53 17.72
N VAL A 330 0.34 26.75 16.74
CA VAL A 330 -0.54 27.17 15.65
C VAL A 330 -1.72 26.20 15.47
N SER A 331 -2.74 26.64 14.71
CA SER A 331 -3.92 25.84 14.36
C SER A 331 -4.00 25.64 12.84
N PRO A 332 -3.42 24.56 12.26
CA PRO A 332 -3.41 24.35 10.81
C PRO A 332 -4.79 24.19 10.18
N SER A 333 -5.80 23.71 10.93
CA SER A 333 -7.16 23.53 10.45
C SER A 333 -8.18 23.48 11.59
N LYS A 334 -9.41 23.91 11.32
CA LYS A 334 -10.53 23.90 12.28
C LYS A 334 -11.84 23.52 11.60
N THR A 335 -12.76 22.95 12.38
CA THR A 335 -14.15 22.67 11.98
C THR A 335 -15.11 23.46 12.88
N SER A 336 -16.40 23.10 12.89
CA SER A 336 -17.35 23.61 13.88
C SER A 336 -17.19 22.98 15.27
N SER A 337 -16.64 21.76 15.37
CA SER A 337 -16.58 20.99 16.61
C SER A 337 -15.17 20.50 17.00
N SER A 338 -14.16 20.81 16.19
CA SER A 338 -12.77 20.42 16.43
C SER A 338 -11.72 21.42 15.90
N VAL A 339 -10.52 21.35 16.46
CA VAL A 339 -9.33 22.15 16.09
C VAL A 339 -8.11 21.22 16.06
N ASN A 340 -7.33 21.26 14.97
CA ASN A 340 -5.99 20.69 14.95
C ASN A 340 -5.00 21.72 15.50
N LEU A 341 -4.12 21.29 16.40
CA LEU A 341 -3.01 22.07 16.95
C LEU A 341 -1.68 21.46 16.49
N SER A 342 -0.67 22.31 16.29
CA SER A 342 0.71 21.92 15.99
C SER A 342 1.68 22.89 16.66
N TRP A 343 2.86 22.43 17.10
CA TRP A 343 3.87 23.25 17.78
C TRP A 343 5.31 22.74 17.51
N THR A 344 6.30 23.56 17.87
CA THR A 344 7.71 23.18 17.88
C THR A 344 8.01 22.35 19.12
N ALA A 345 8.76 21.25 18.97
CA ALA A 345 9.12 20.35 20.05
C ALA A 345 9.86 21.04 21.21
N SER A 346 9.60 20.57 22.42
CA SER A 346 10.40 20.87 23.61
C SER A 346 11.67 20.03 23.65
N THR A 347 12.61 20.47 24.47
CA THR A 347 13.88 19.80 24.81
C THR A 347 13.95 19.52 26.31
N ASP A 348 14.77 18.55 26.68
CA ASP A 348 14.89 18.03 28.05
C ASP A 348 16.28 17.39 28.27
N ASN A 349 16.68 17.16 29.52
CA ASN A 349 17.95 16.53 29.89
C ASN A 349 17.95 14.99 29.79
N VAL A 350 16.79 14.34 29.87
CA VAL A 350 16.64 12.89 29.62
C VAL A 350 15.75 12.63 28.41
N SER A 351 14.48 13.05 28.48
CA SER A 351 13.51 12.87 27.39
C SER A 351 12.19 13.58 27.68
N VAL A 352 11.69 14.36 26.71
CA VAL A 352 10.27 14.74 26.67
C VAL A 352 9.43 13.49 26.39
N TYR A 353 8.60 13.10 27.34
CA TYR A 353 7.71 11.95 27.25
C TYR A 353 6.40 12.28 26.53
N ALA A 354 5.79 13.40 26.89
CA ALA A 354 4.50 13.82 26.37
C ALA A 354 4.31 15.34 26.43
N TYR A 355 3.24 15.78 25.77
CA TYR A 355 2.68 17.12 25.83
C TYR A 355 1.27 17.05 26.41
N ASP A 356 0.97 17.87 27.43
CA ASP A 356 -0.35 18.06 28.02
C ASP A 356 -1.00 19.32 27.38
N ILE A 357 -2.16 19.14 26.74
CA ILE A 357 -2.88 20.21 26.01
C ILE A 357 -4.01 20.74 26.89
N TYR A 358 -4.07 22.06 27.07
CA TYR A 358 -5.09 22.73 27.86
C TYR A 358 -6.05 23.53 26.96
N LYS A 359 -7.36 23.37 27.20
CA LYS A 359 -8.48 24.10 26.57
C LYS A 359 -9.11 25.01 27.62
N ASN A 360 -9.03 26.32 27.42
CA ASN A 360 -9.51 27.34 28.37
C ASN A 360 -8.96 27.14 29.81
N GLY A 361 -7.71 26.69 29.93
CA GLY A 361 -7.05 26.39 31.21
C GLY A 361 -7.29 24.97 31.78
N THR A 362 -8.26 24.22 31.25
CA THR A 362 -8.54 22.84 31.68
C THR A 362 -7.83 21.83 30.77
N LEU A 363 -7.25 20.77 31.34
CA LEU A 363 -6.62 19.70 30.56
C LEU A 363 -7.63 19.06 29.59
N ALA A 364 -7.27 19.02 28.30
CA ALA A 364 -8.09 18.49 27.21
C ALA A 364 -7.60 17.14 26.68
N GLY A 365 -6.35 16.77 26.97
CA GLY A 365 -5.72 15.51 26.58
C GLY A 365 -4.20 15.62 26.57
N ASN A 366 -3.53 14.54 26.17
CA ASN A 366 -2.07 14.50 26.01
C ASN A 366 -1.65 13.66 24.79
N THR A 367 -0.38 13.82 24.39
CA THR A 367 0.21 13.13 23.23
C THR A 367 1.74 13.16 23.28
N PRO A 368 2.47 12.13 22.78
CA PRO A 368 3.91 12.21 22.57
C PRO A 368 4.31 12.99 21.30
N ALA A 369 3.35 13.27 20.40
CA ALA A 369 3.61 14.00 19.16
C ALA A 369 3.50 15.52 19.34
N THR A 370 4.11 16.29 18.45
CA THR A 370 4.04 17.76 18.39
C THR A 370 2.73 18.31 17.78
N SER A 371 1.67 17.51 17.76
CA SER A 371 0.35 17.89 17.26
C SER A 371 -0.77 17.13 17.96
N PHE A 372 -1.96 17.74 18.01
CA PHE A 372 -3.12 17.18 18.71
C PHE A 372 -4.45 17.62 18.05
N HIS A 373 -5.42 16.69 18.01
CA HIS A 373 -6.77 16.95 17.52
C HIS A 373 -7.74 17.16 18.69
N VAL A 374 -8.11 18.42 18.98
CA VAL A 374 -9.08 18.73 20.02
C VAL A 374 -10.49 18.59 19.46
N THR A 375 -11.32 17.73 20.05
CA THR A 375 -12.74 17.54 19.72
C THR A 375 -13.67 18.09 20.82
N GLY A 376 -14.99 17.94 20.62
CA GLY A 376 -15.99 18.34 21.61
C GLY A 376 -16.02 19.86 21.84
N LEU A 377 -15.86 20.64 20.76
CA LEU A 377 -15.99 22.08 20.76
C LEU A 377 -17.40 22.48 20.30
N LYS A 378 -17.86 23.66 20.72
CA LYS A 378 -19.08 24.30 20.20
C LYS A 378 -18.78 25.05 18.91
N ALA A 379 -19.75 25.13 18.02
CA ALA A 379 -19.68 25.94 16.80
C ALA A 379 -19.59 27.44 17.11
N ASP A 380 -18.98 28.20 16.19
CA ASP A 380 -18.77 29.65 16.24
C ASP A 380 -18.26 30.18 17.60
N THR A 381 -17.45 29.37 18.32
CA THR A 381 -17.01 29.63 19.69
C THR A 381 -15.50 29.78 19.76
N SER A 382 -15.02 30.81 20.45
CA SER A 382 -13.59 31.03 20.70
C SER A 382 -13.08 30.16 21.85
N TYR A 383 -11.99 29.43 21.58
CA TYR A 383 -11.25 28.65 22.56
C TYR A 383 -9.80 29.10 22.64
N THR A 384 -9.24 29.12 23.85
CA THR A 384 -7.84 29.43 24.10
C THR A 384 -7.10 28.15 24.42
N PHE A 385 -6.01 27.89 23.68
CA PHE A 385 -5.18 26.70 23.82
C PHE A 385 -3.78 27.04 24.32
N THR A 386 -3.26 26.23 25.24
CA THR A 386 -1.85 26.20 25.63
C THR A 386 -1.37 24.76 25.75
N VAL A 387 -0.06 24.55 25.63
CA VAL A 387 0.56 23.21 25.73
C VAL A 387 1.71 23.26 26.75
N LYS A 388 1.86 22.22 27.55
CA LYS A 388 3.05 21.96 28.37
C LYS A 388 3.73 20.69 27.88
N ALA A 389 5.04 20.60 28.01
CA ALA A 389 5.79 19.35 27.91
C ALA A 389 5.99 18.72 29.30
N ARG A 390 6.26 17.42 29.33
CA ARG A 390 6.53 16.63 30.54
C ARG A 390 7.41 15.43 30.20
N ASP A 391 8.23 15.01 31.16
CA ASP A 391 9.17 13.90 31.07
C ASP A 391 8.58 12.59 31.68
N LEU A 392 9.43 11.56 31.81
CA LEU A 392 9.09 10.24 32.36
C LEU A 392 9.11 10.17 33.89
N ALA A 393 9.80 11.08 34.59
CA ALA A 393 9.75 11.18 36.05
C ALA A 393 8.53 11.99 36.54
N GLY A 394 7.93 12.79 35.64
CA GLY A 394 6.69 13.52 35.88
C GLY A 394 6.88 15.02 36.13
N ASN A 395 8.06 15.58 35.87
CA ASN A 395 8.21 17.04 35.90
C ASN A 395 7.49 17.66 34.69
N SER A 396 7.22 18.98 34.74
CA SER A 396 6.36 19.66 33.76
C SER A 396 6.89 21.05 33.43
N SER A 397 6.91 21.37 32.14
CA SER A 397 7.34 22.67 31.64
C SER A 397 6.39 23.81 32.04
N ALA A 398 6.88 25.05 31.89
CA ALA A 398 5.99 26.18 31.72
C ALA A 398 5.10 26.01 30.46
N ALA A 399 3.94 26.65 30.44
CA ALA A 399 3.03 26.57 29.30
C ALA A 399 3.51 27.41 28.11
N SER A 400 3.16 26.97 26.89
CA SER A 400 3.32 27.74 25.66
C SER A 400 2.58 29.08 25.71
N SER A 401 2.95 29.99 24.81
CA SER A 401 2.08 31.13 24.45
C SER A 401 0.66 30.64 24.09
N ALA A 402 -0.34 31.43 24.47
CA ALA A 402 -1.74 31.07 24.29
C ALA A 402 -2.23 31.35 22.86
N LEU A 403 -2.81 30.34 22.21
CA LEU A 403 -3.42 30.45 20.89
C LEU A 403 -4.95 30.55 21.01
N SER A 404 -5.54 31.63 20.51
CA SER A 404 -6.99 31.79 20.41
C SER A 404 -7.51 31.31 19.06
N VAL A 405 -8.48 30.38 19.05
CA VAL A 405 -9.10 29.83 17.85
C VAL A 405 -10.61 29.86 17.98
N LYS A 406 -11.28 30.66 17.14
CA LYS A 406 -12.73 30.58 16.96
C LYS A 406 -13.08 29.43 16.01
N THR A 407 -13.86 28.44 16.44
CA THR A 407 -14.39 27.38 15.57
C THR A 407 -15.24 27.96 14.44
N SER A 408 -15.45 27.18 13.39
CA SER A 408 -16.35 27.55 12.29
C SER A 408 -17.82 27.55 12.74
N PRO A 409 -18.73 28.24 12.03
CA PRO A 409 -20.17 28.02 12.14
C PRO A 409 -20.52 26.55 11.88
N ALA A 410 -21.67 26.10 12.40
CA ALA A 410 -22.17 24.74 12.15
C ALA A 410 -22.49 24.54 10.66
N SER A 411 -22.17 23.36 10.13
CA SER A 411 -22.61 22.97 8.79
C SER A 411 -24.10 22.58 8.81
N SER A 412 -24.80 22.82 7.71
CA SER A 412 -26.12 22.23 7.45
C SER A 412 -26.04 20.80 6.90
N ASP A 413 -24.87 20.36 6.45
CA ASP A 413 -24.65 18.95 6.09
C ASP A 413 -24.57 18.09 7.37
N PRO A 414 -25.32 16.98 7.48
CA PRO A 414 -25.34 16.13 8.68
C PRO A 414 -24.05 15.34 8.96
N TYR A 415 -23.01 15.52 8.13
CA TYR A 415 -21.72 14.87 8.29
C TYR A 415 -20.54 15.79 7.96
N THR A 416 -19.44 15.65 8.71
CA THR A 416 -18.18 16.39 8.50
C THR A 416 -17.11 15.46 7.93
N PRO A 417 -16.49 15.74 6.77
CA PRO A 417 -15.47 14.89 6.17
C PRO A 417 -14.08 15.05 6.82
N GLU A 418 -13.42 13.93 7.08
CA GLU A 418 -12.10 13.79 7.73
C GLU A 418 -11.27 12.71 7.01
N VAL A 419 -9.98 12.94 6.79
CA VAL A 419 -9.08 11.92 6.19
C VAL A 419 -8.49 11.06 7.31
N VAL A 420 -8.81 9.76 7.30
CA VAL A 420 -8.33 8.78 8.30
C VAL A 420 -7.04 8.11 7.85
N ALA A 421 -6.89 7.89 6.54
CA ALA A 421 -5.65 7.41 5.94
C ALA A 421 -5.44 8.01 4.54
N ASN A 422 -4.19 8.18 4.15
CA ASN A 422 -3.75 8.72 2.87
C ASN A 422 -2.66 7.82 2.25
N ASN A 423 -2.29 8.14 1.00
CA ASN A 423 -1.25 7.43 0.24
C ASN A 423 -1.52 5.92 0.11
N LEU A 424 -2.80 5.56 0.00
CA LEU A 424 -3.25 4.18 -0.22
C LEU A 424 -3.08 3.77 -1.69
N GLU A 425 -3.13 2.46 -1.94
CA GLU A 425 -2.90 1.86 -3.25
C GLU A 425 -4.16 1.11 -3.75
N THR A 426 -5.01 1.80 -4.52
CA THR A 426 -6.28 1.26 -5.03
C THR A 426 -7.11 0.50 -3.96
N PRO A 427 -7.43 1.13 -2.81
CA PRO A 427 -8.22 0.50 -1.75
C PRO A 427 -9.62 0.13 -2.26
N TRP A 428 -10.08 -1.11 -2.02
CA TRP A 428 -11.20 -1.71 -2.78
C TRP A 428 -12.44 -2.07 -1.97
N ALA A 429 -12.28 -2.72 -0.81
CA ALA A 429 -13.34 -2.99 0.15
C ALA A 429 -12.94 -2.56 1.56
N VAL A 430 -13.92 -2.09 2.34
CA VAL A 430 -13.76 -1.72 3.75
C VAL A 430 -14.78 -2.49 4.60
N ASP A 431 -14.35 -2.94 5.78
CA ASP A 431 -15.22 -3.58 6.77
C ASP A 431 -14.70 -3.42 8.21
N PHE A 432 -15.57 -3.58 9.21
CA PHE A 432 -15.28 -3.22 10.61
C PHE A 432 -15.35 -4.41 11.55
N ALA A 433 -14.38 -4.51 12.45
CA ALA A 433 -14.43 -5.43 13.58
C ALA A 433 -15.24 -4.84 14.75
N PRO A 434 -15.88 -5.67 15.59
CA PRO A 434 -16.61 -5.19 16.78
C PRO A 434 -15.74 -4.45 17.81
N ASP A 435 -14.42 -4.63 17.76
CA ASP A 435 -13.42 -3.95 18.59
C ASP A 435 -13.02 -2.55 18.08
N GLY A 436 -13.60 -2.10 16.95
CA GLY A 436 -13.33 -0.80 16.35
C GLY A 436 -12.13 -0.77 15.38
N ARG A 437 -11.45 -1.90 15.13
CA ARG A 437 -10.47 -2.01 14.04
C ARG A 437 -11.17 -1.91 12.68
N ILE A 438 -10.58 -1.14 11.77
CA ILE A 438 -11.04 -1.00 10.38
C ILE A 438 -10.11 -1.83 9.49
N PHE A 439 -10.66 -2.81 8.77
CA PHE A 439 -9.91 -3.60 7.80
C PHE A 439 -10.27 -3.16 6.38
N PHE A 440 -9.28 -3.16 5.48
CA PHE A 440 -9.52 -2.86 4.07
C PHE A 440 -8.54 -3.58 3.14
N THR A 441 -8.95 -3.80 1.90
CA THR A 441 -8.13 -4.42 0.84
C THR A 441 -7.47 -3.37 -0.04
N GLU A 442 -6.19 -3.55 -0.39
CA GLU A 442 -5.47 -2.80 -1.42
C GLU A 442 -5.23 -3.72 -2.62
N ARG A 443 -5.82 -3.37 -3.76
CA ARG A 443 -6.07 -4.34 -4.84
C ARG A 443 -4.82 -4.81 -5.54
N ASN A 444 -3.94 -3.88 -5.91
CA ASN A 444 -2.83 -4.14 -6.83
C ASN A 444 -1.67 -4.88 -6.16
N SER A 445 -1.35 -4.50 -4.91
CA SER A 445 -0.32 -5.13 -4.09
C SER A 445 -0.81 -6.31 -3.25
N GLY A 446 -2.10 -6.70 -3.36
CA GLY A 446 -2.64 -7.88 -2.69
C GLY A 446 -2.60 -7.81 -1.16
N ARG A 447 -2.66 -6.61 -0.58
CA ARG A 447 -2.56 -6.39 0.87
C ARG A 447 -3.93 -6.28 1.52
N VAL A 448 -4.16 -6.98 2.62
CA VAL A 448 -5.15 -6.56 3.62
C VAL A 448 -4.45 -5.61 4.59
N ARG A 449 -5.04 -4.46 4.85
CA ARG A 449 -4.54 -3.41 5.76
C ARG A 449 -5.47 -3.28 6.95
N VAL A 450 -4.96 -2.72 8.05
CA VAL A 450 -5.76 -2.42 9.25
C VAL A 450 -5.43 -1.05 9.82
N ILE A 451 -6.47 -0.39 10.32
CA ILE A 451 -6.38 0.81 11.16
C ILE A 451 -6.80 0.42 12.57
N VAL A 452 -5.95 0.76 13.54
CA VAL A 452 -6.18 0.52 14.97
C VAL A 452 -6.11 1.85 15.69
N ASN A 453 -7.13 2.19 16.50
CA ASN A 453 -7.22 3.46 17.23
C ASN A 453 -6.98 4.69 16.34
N GLY A 454 -7.58 4.69 15.14
CA GLY A 454 -7.47 5.77 14.16
C GLY A 454 -6.13 5.86 13.41
N LYS A 455 -5.16 4.95 13.67
CA LYS A 455 -3.86 4.93 12.99
C LYS A 455 -3.74 3.72 12.05
N LEU A 456 -3.43 3.97 10.79
CA LEU A 456 -3.04 2.94 9.81
C LEU A 456 -1.77 2.22 10.28
N LYS A 457 -1.77 0.89 10.25
CA LYS A 457 -0.57 0.09 10.48
C LYS A 457 0.32 0.06 9.24
N SER A 458 1.62 0.22 9.46
CA SER A 458 2.69 0.05 8.48
C SER A 458 2.63 -1.34 7.88
N THR A 459 2.75 -2.36 8.73
CA THR A 459 2.62 -3.77 8.35
C THR A 459 1.19 -4.07 7.89
N PRO A 460 1.01 -4.74 6.74
CA PRO A 460 -0.28 -5.30 6.35
C PRO A 460 -0.65 -6.50 7.24
N VAL A 461 -1.95 -6.81 7.29
CA VAL A 461 -2.48 -8.00 7.96
C VAL A 461 -2.07 -9.27 7.22
N ILE A 462 -2.09 -9.21 5.89
CA ILE A 462 -1.46 -10.20 5.00
C ILE A 462 -1.10 -9.49 3.70
N THR A 463 0.05 -9.84 3.11
CA THR A 463 0.32 -9.63 1.68
C THR A 463 0.19 -10.97 1.01
N LEU A 464 -0.69 -11.11 0.02
CA LEU A 464 -0.84 -12.35 -0.72
C LEU A 464 0.38 -12.58 -1.63
N GLY A 465 0.99 -13.76 -1.52
CA GLY A 465 1.95 -14.30 -2.47
C GLY A 465 1.30 -15.23 -3.49
N SER A 466 2.14 -15.96 -4.25
CA SER A 466 1.69 -16.97 -5.22
C SER A 466 0.64 -17.93 -4.62
N PRO A 467 -0.47 -18.24 -5.30
CA PRO A 467 -0.76 -17.95 -6.71
C PRO A 467 -1.52 -16.63 -6.97
N PHE A 468 -1.56 -15.68 -6.02
CA PHE A 468 -2.19 -14.38 -6.24
C PHE A 468 -1.69 -13.70 -7.52
N TYR A 469 -2.59 -13.09 -8.28
CA TYR A 469 -2.24 -12.50 -9.57
C TYR A 469 -2.79 -11.09 -9.75
N TYR A 470 -1.88 -10.13 -9.68
CA TYR A 470 -2.12 -8.77 -10.15
C TYR A 470 -1.93 -8.71 -11.67
N MET A 471 -2.97 -8.28 -12.37
CA MET A 471 -2.90 -7.93 -13.79
C MET A 471 -2.78 -6.40 -13.96
N PRO A 472 -1.69 -5.89 -14.54
CA PRO A 472 -1.55 -4.46 -14.87
C PRO A 472 -2.73 -3.92 -15.69
N LYS A 473 -3.23 -2.73 -15.33
CA LYS A 473 -4.45 -2.08 -15.87
C LYS A 473 -5.74 -2.92 -15.83
N SER A 474 -5.83 -3.99 -15.04
CA SER A 474 -7.05 -4.78 -14.94
C SER A 474 -8.10 -4.17 -14.01
N GLU A 475 -9.25 -4.85 -13.90
CA GLU A 475 -10.18 -4.73 -12.76
C GLU A 475 -9.92 -5.75 -11.65
N GLY A 476 -9.09 -6.77 -11.88
CA GLY A 476 -8.77 -7.86 -10.94
C GLY A 476 -7.67 -7.52 -9.94
N GLY A 477 -7.30 -8.50 -9.12
CA GLY A 477 -6.41 -8.36 -7.96
C GLY A 477 -7.14 -8.76 -6.67
N LEU A 478 -6.83 -8.11 -5.54
CA LEU A 478 -7.54 -8.34 -4.26
C LEU A 478 -8.74 -7.40 -4.16
N LEU A 479 -9.96 -7.95 -4.11
CA LEU A 479 -11.20 -7.20 -4.26
C LEU A 479 -11.96 -7.15 -2.93
N GLY A 480 -13.02 -7.95 -2.80
CA GLY A 480 -13.91 -7.96 -1.65
C GLY A 480 -13.25 -8.35 -0.32
N LEU A 481 -13.87 -7.85 0.73
CA LEU A 481 -13.62 -8.17 2.13
C LEU A 481 -14.96 -8.26 2.87
N ALA A 482 -15.11 -9.27 3.71
CA ALA A 482 -16.15 -9.33 4.74
C ALA A 482 -15.59 -9.98 6.01
N LEU A 483 -15.86 -9.43 7.19
CA LEU A 483 -15.56 -10.09 8.46
C LEU A 483 -16.68 -11.08 8.83
N ASP A 484 -16.34 -12.13 9.58
CA ASP A 484 -17.34 -13.05 10.14
C ASP A 484 -18.19 -12.35 11.22
N PRO A 485 -19.50 -12.64 11.36
CA PRO A 485 -20.31 -12.07 12.43
C PRO A 485 -19.76 -12.37 13.84
N ASN A 486 -18.98 -13.43 13.99
CA ASN A 486 -18.34 -13.83 15.25
C ASN A 486 -16.84 -13.52 15.25
N PHE A 487 -16.37 -12.55 14.45
CA PHE A 487 -14.95 -12.20 14.32
C PHE A 487 -14.24 -12.00 15.66
N ALA A 488 -14.93 -11.42 16.65
CA ALA A 488 -14.38 -11.17 18.00
C ALA A 488 -14.08 -12.45 18.82
N THR A 489 -14.41 -13.64 18.31
CA THR A 489 -14.08 -14.93 18.94
C THR A 489 -13.42 -15.93 17.97
N ASN A 490 -13.76 -15.91 16.67
CA ASN A 490 -13.22 -16.85 15.69
C ASN A 490 -12.10 -16.26 14.81
N HIS A 491 -11.99 -14.92 14.76
CA HIS A 491 -11.04 -14.16 13.94
C HIS A 491 -11.07 -14.49 12.43
N TYR A 492 -12.19 -14.99 11.91
CA TYR A 492 -12.32 -15.29 10.48
C TYR A 492 -12.71 -14.07 9.65
N MET A 493 -12.03 -13.87 8.53
CA MET A 493 -12.42 -12.90 7.50
C MET A 493 -12.36 -13.54 6.11
N TYR A 494 -13.20 -13.06 5.22
CA TYR A 494 -13.39 -13.60 3.87
C TYR A 494 -12.87 -12.57 2.87
N ILE A 495 -12.03 -13.02 1.94
CA ILE A 495 -11.50 -12.21 0.85
C ILE A 495 -11.88 -12.80 -0.51
N TYR A 496 -12.00 -11.93 -1.50
CA TYR A 496 -12.16 -12.29 -2.92
C TYR A 496 -10.92 -11.84 -3.68
N HIS A 497 -10.26 -12.72 -4.44
CA HIS A 497 -9.11 -12.31 -5.24
C HIS A 497 -8.93 -13.08 -6.55
N SER A 498 -8.28 -12.41 -7.50
CA SER A 498 -7.77 -13.02 -8.74
C SER A 498 -6.47 -13.79 -8.48
N TYR A 499 -6.27 -14.90 -9.19
CA TYR A 499 -5.12 -15.79 -9.06
C TYR A 499 -4.79 -16.47 -10.39
N LYS A 500 -3.58 -17.06 -10.49
CA LYS A 500 -3.16 -17.92 -11.60
C LYS A 500 -3.48 -19.39 -11.30
N THR A 501 -4.21 -20.05 -12.19
CA THR A 501 -4.37 -21.51 -12.16
C THR A 501 -3.05 -22.20 -12.54
N SER A 502 -2.95 -23.51 -12.25
CA SER A 502 -1.78 -24.33 -12.64
C SER A 502 -1.58 -24.44 -14.16
N ASP A 503 -2.63 -24.20 -14.97
CA ASP A 503 -2.56 -24.07 -16.42
C ASP A 503 -2.44 -22.61 -16.92
N ASN A 504 -1.98 -21.70 -16.04
CA ASN A 504 -1.67 -20.29 -16.29
C ASN A 504 -2.83 -19.37 -16.74
N LYS A 505 -4.08 -19.87 -16.69
CA LYS A 505 -5.27 -19.03 -16.84
C LYS A 505 -5.43 -18.12 -15.62
N VAL A 506 -6.23 -17.07 -15.78
CA VAL A 506 -6.65 -16.21 -14.69
C VAL A 506 -8.02 -16.68 -14.21
N ALA A 507 -8.17 -16.82 -12.90
CA ALA A 507 -9.42 -17.16 -12.24
C ALA A 507 -9.60 -16.27 -11.01
N ASN A 508 -10.83 -16.18 -10.52
CA ASN A 508 -11.17 -15.58 -9.24
C ASN A 508 -11.47 -16.69 -8.21
N GLN A 509 -11.26 -16.39 -6.93
CA GLN A 509 -11.61 -17.29 -5.83
C GLN A 509 -11.98 -16.54 -4.56
N VAL A 510 -12.71 -17.22 -3.68
CA VAL A 510 -13.03 -16.77 -2.32
C VAL A 510 -12.23 -17.59 -1.32
N VAL A 511 -11.56 -16.91 -0.41
CA VAL A 511 -10.69 -17.51 0.61
C VAL A 511 -11.08 -16.99 1.98
N ARG A 512 -11.20 -17.89 2.96
CA ARG A 512 -11.25 -17.55 4.38
C ARG A 512 -9.83 -17.45 4.92
N LEU A 513 -9.53 -16.32 5.55
CA LEU A 513 -8.34 -16.06 6.34
C LEU A 513 -8.68 -16.22 7.83
N LYS A 514 -7.67 -16.52 8.64
CA LYS A 514 -7.76 -16.44 10.10
C LYS A 514 -6.76 -15.41 10.63
N GLU A 515 -7.26 -14.44 11.39
CA GLU A 515 -6.50 -13.36 12.01
C GLU A 515 -6.00 -13.76 13.42
N ASN A 516 -4.89 -13.16 13.82
CA ASN A 516 -4.31 -13.21 15.15
C ASN A 516 -3.41 -11.99 15.34
N ASN A 517 -3.72 -11.13 16.31
CA ASN A 517 -2.93 -9.94 16.66
C ASN A 517 -2.56 -9.02 15.48
N ASN A 518 -3.49 -8.82 14.55
CA ASN A 518 -3.40 -8.04 13.31
C ASN A 518 -2.54 -8.65 12.20
N ILE A 519 -2.18 -9.93 12.29
CA ILE A 519 -1.61 -10.74 11.18
C ILE A 519 -2.63 -11.84 10.82
N ALA A 520 -2.73 -12.24 9.55
CA ALA A 520 -3.61 -13.32 9.12
C ALA A 520 -2.90 -14.35 8.23
N THR A 521 -3.39 -15.59 8.30
CA THR A 521 -3.00 -16.70 7.42
C THR A 521 -4.20 -17.19 6.60
N VAL A 522 -3.94 -17.89 5.49
CA VAL A 522 -4.98 -18.59 4.73
C VAL A 522 -5.44 -19.81 5.52
N ASP A 523 -6.73 -19.87 5.84
CA ASP A 523 -7.37 -20.98 6.54
C ASP A 523 -8.02 -21.97 5.56
N LYS A 524 -8.79 -21.47 4.58
CA LYS A 524 -9.51 -22.33 3.64
C LYS A 524 -9.90 -21.60 2.34
N VAL A 525 -9.69 -22.24 1.19
CA VAL A 525 -10.34 -21.83 -0.08
C VAL A 525 -11.79 -22.32 -0.07
N LEU A 526 -12.77 -21.42 -0.26
CA LEU A 526 -14.20 -21.75 -0.18
C LEU A 526 -14.80 -22.09 -1.55
N ILE A 527 -14.45 -21.32 -2.57
CA ILE A 527 -14.80 -21.57 -3.97
C ILE A 527 -13.69 -20.98 -4.86
N THR A 528 -13.42 -21.63 -5.99
CA THR A 528 -12.29 -21.30 -6.87
C THR A 528 -12.64 -21.66 -8.33
N ASN A 529 -11.76 -21.35 -9.29
CA ASN A 529 -12.03 -21.42 -10.73
C ASN A 529 -13.23 -20.58 -11.21
N LEU A 530 -13.57 -19.48 -10.52
CA LEU A 530 -14.51 -18.48 -11.04
C LEU A 530 -13.84 -17.73 -12.22
N PRO A 531 -14.57 -17.28 -13.27
CA PRO A 531 -14.00 -16.55 -14.40
C PRO A 531 -13.21 -15.28 -14.05
N GLY A 532 -11.88 -15.35 -14.12
CA GLY A 532 -10.98 -14.23 -13.82
C GLY A 532 -10.42 -13.55 -15.07
N ALA A 533 -10.31 -12.22 -15.06
CA ALA A 533 -10.05 -11.44 -16.27
C ALA A 533 -9.46 -10.03 -16.08
N VAL A 534 -9.12 -9.40 -17.20
CA VAL A 534 -8.74 -7.97 -17.27
C VAL A 534 -9.89 -6.99 -16.97
N TYR A 535 -11.15 -7.40 -17.16
CA TYR A 535 -12.34 -6.59 -16.85
C TYR A 535 -13.52 -7.47 -16.45
N HIS A 536 -14.47 -6.89 -15.69
CA HIS A 536 -15.67 -7.54 -15.18
C HIS A 536 -15.39 -8.77 -14.29
N ASN A 537 -14.72 -8.56 -13.15
CA ASN A 537 -14.49 -9.59 -12.14
C ASN A 537 -15.53 -9.59 -10.99
N GLY A 538 -16.49 -8.64 -10.99
CA GLY A 538 -17.42 -8.47 -9.87
C GLY A 538 -16.67 -8.18 -8.56
N GLY A 539 -16.63 -9.16 -7.67
CA GLY A 539 -15.71 -9.25 -6.53
C GLY A 539 -16.15 -8.53 -5.26
N ARG A 540 -17.36 -7.96 -5.20
CA ARG A 540 -17.91 -7.46 -3.92
C ARG A 540 -18.41 -8.65 -3.12
N MET A 541 -18.20 -8.62 -1.81
CA MET A 541 -18.75 -9.61 -0.88
C MET A 541 -19.21 -8.94 0.42
N LYS A 542 -20.22 -9.52 1.06
CA LYS A 542 -20.72 -9.15 2.40
C LYS A 542 -21.41 -10.36 3.04
N ILE A 543 -21.54 -10.37 4.36
CA ILE A 543 -22.39 -11.34 5.06
C ILE A 543 -23.83 -10.82 5.08
N GLY A 544 -24.79 -11.66 4.71
CA GLY A 544 -26.21 -11.33 4.74
C GLY A 544 -26.85 -11.54 6.12
N PRO A 545 -28.07 -11.01 6.35
CA PRO A 545 -28.79 -11.13 7.62
C PRO A 545 -29.23 -12.57 7.97
N ASP A 546 -29.03 -13.52 7.06
CA ASP A 546 -29.21 -14.97 7.22
C ASP A 546 -27.90 -15.71 7.59
N ASN A 547 -26.84 -14.95 7.94
CA ASN A 547 -25.48 -15.43 8.23
C ASN A 547 -24.87 -16.26 7.08
N LYS A 548 -25.14 -15.87 5.83
CA LYS A 548 -24.49 -16.44 4.63
C LYS A 548 -23.53 -15.46 4.00
N LEU A 549 -22.46 -15.96 3.40
CA LEU A 549 -21.53 -15.18 2.61
C LEU A 549 -22.10 -14.99 1.20
N TYR A 550 -22.41 -13.76 0.83
CA TYR A 550 -22.78 -13.38 -0.53
C TYR A 550 -21.60 -12.72 -1.22
N PHE A 551 -21.42 -12.99 -2.51
CA PHE A 551 -20.40 -12.35 -3.34
C PHE A 551 -20.80 -12.32 -4.81
N SER A 552 -20.16 -11.47 -5.62
CA SER A 552 -20.37 -11.37 -7.06
C SER A 552 -19.16 -11.83 -7.88
N ASP A 553 -19.40 -12.36 -9.08
CA ASP A 553 -18.42 -12.49 -10.16
C ASP A 553 -19.01 -11.90 -11.46
N GLY A 554 -18.17 -11.24 -12.27
CA GLY A 554 -18.61 -10.58 -13.49
C GLY A 554 -18.58 -11.49 -14.72
N ASN A 555 -19.13 -11.04 -15.84
CA ASN A 555 -19.33 -11.93 -17.00
C ASN A 555 -18.11 -12.05 -17.93
N TYR A 556 -17.05 -11.26 -17.73
CA TYR A 556 -15.93 -11.07 -18.67
C TYR A 556 -16.34 -10.94 -20.16
N GLY A 557 -17.45 -10.28 -20.47
CA GLY A 557 -17.96 -10.17 -21.84
C GLY A 557 -18.49 -11.47 -22.46
N ASN A 558 -18.46 -12.61 -21.75
CA ASN A 558 -19.06 -13.86 -22.19
C ASN A 558 -20.58 -13.72 -22.31
N LYS A 559 -21.17 -14.39 -23.30
CA LYS A 559 -22.61 -14.36 -23.59
C LYS A 559 -23.37 -15.56 -23.01
N ASP A 560 -22.66 -16.55 -22.46
CA ASP A 560 -23.26 -17.63 -21.69
C ASP A 560 -23.71 -17.13 -20.32
N ASP A 561 -24.98 -17.37 -19.98
CA ASP A 561 -25.56 -17.12 -18.65
C ASP A 561 -26.15 -18.42 -18.03
N THR A 562 -25.87 -19.59 -18.62
CA THR A 562 -26.30 -20.88 -18.05
C THR A 562 -25.78 -21.08 -16.62
N LEU A 563 -26.44 -21.94 -15.85
CA LEU A 563 -26.02 -22.27 -14.47
C LEU A 563 -24.67 -23.02 -14.43
N THR A 564 -24.19 -23.51 -15.57
CA THR A 564 -22.86 -24.11 -15.75
C THR A 564 -21.74 -23.08 -15.95
N TYR A 565 -22.05 -21.85 -16.37
CA TYR A 565 -21.07 -20.76 -16.43
C TYR A 565 -21.23 -19.82 -15.24
N LEU A 566 -20.21 -19.80 -14.39
CA LEU A 566 -20.23 -19.09 -13.11
C LEU A 566 -20.06 -17.56 -13.25
N GLY A 567 -19.66 -17.06 -14.41
CA GLY A 567 -19.49 -15.62 -14.63
C GLY A 567 -20.83 -14.90 -14.76
N GLY A 568 -20.90 -13.65 -14.28
CA GLY A 568 -22.10 -12.81 -14.36
C GLY A 568 -23.20 -13.25 -13.38
N LYS A 569 -22.81 -13.54 -12.14
CA LYS A 569 -23.67 -14.13 -11.09
C LYS A 569 -23.47 -13.43 -9.75
N ILE A 570 -24.50 -13.48 -8.90
CA ILE A 570 -24.35 -13.30 -7.45
C ILE A 570 -24.53 -14.67 -6.80
N PHE A 571 -23.72 -14.96 -5.80
CA PHE A 571 -23.63 -16.24 -5.10
C PHE A 571 -24.05 -16.14 -3.64
N ARG A 572 -24.32 -17.28 -3.02
CA ARG A 572 -24.61 -17.44 -1.60
C ARG A 572 -24.03 -18.77 -1.09
N LEU A 573 -23.14 -18.68 -0.09
CA LEU A 573 -22.49 -19.81 0.59
C LEU A 573 -22.71 -19.76 2.10
N ASN A 574 -22.64 -20.91 2.76
CA ASN A 574 -22.39 -20.97 4.21
C ASN A 574 -20.97 -20.46 4.52
N LEU A 575 -20.75 -20.02 5.76
CA LEU A 575 -19.47 -19.47 6.25
C LEU A 575 -18.30 -20.49 6.27
N ASP A 576 -18.59 -21.77 6.08
CA ASP A 576 -17.61 -22.83 5.87
C ASP A 576 -17.32 -23.14 4.38
N GLY A 577 -17.99 -22.45 3.46
CA GLY A 577 -17.92 -22.67 2.01
C GLY A 577 -18.89 -23.71 1.45
N THR A 578 -19.73 -24.36 2.27
CA THR A 578 -20.74 -25.29 1.76
C THR A 578 -21.91 -24.55 1.09
N ILE A 579 -22.58 -25.22 0.15
CA ILE A 579 -23.77 -24.67 -0.52
C ILE A 579 -24.97 -24.83 0.42
N PRO A 580 -25.71 -23.74 0.73
CA PRO A 580 -26.94 -23.83 1.52
C PRO A 580 -28.03 -24.65 0.81
N SER A 581 -28.75 -25.48 1.57
CA SER A 581 -29.84 -26.33 1.04
C SER A 581 -31.08 -25.57 0.58
N ASP A 582 -31.18 -24.29 0.93
CA ASP A 582 -32.22 -23.33 0.55
C ASP A 582 -31.81 -22.40 -0.61
N ASN A 583 -30.66 -22.65 -1.27
CA ASN A 583 -30.31 -21.92 -2.49
C ASN A 583 -31.31 -22.22 -3.64
N PRO A 584 -31.60 -21.24 -4.51
CA PRO A 584 -32.65 -21.33 -5.53
C PRO A 584 -32.35 -22.30 -6.68
N PHE A 585 -31.10 -22.73 -6.82
CA PHE A 585 -30.66 -23.68 -7.84
C PHE A 585 -30.02 -24.91 -7.17
N ALA A 586 -30.58 -26.09 -7.44
CA ALA A 586 -30.18 -27.33 -6.77
C ALA A 586 -28.68 -27.62 -6.93
N SER A 587 -28.01 -27.90 -5.81
CA SER A 587 -26.56 -28.16 -5.73
C SER A 587 -25.67 -27.05 -6.33
N SER A 588 -26.15 -25.79 -6.38
CA SER A 588 -25.41 -24.66 -6.97
C SER A 588 -25.21 -23.51 -5.97
N PRO A 589 -24.03 -22.86 -5.96
CA PRO A 589 -23.78 -21.68 -5.13
C PRO A 589 -24.46 -20.41 -5.68
N ILE A 590 -25.03 -20.45 -6.89
CA ILE A 590 -25.65 -19.29 -7.55
C ILE A 590 -26.92 -18.88 -6.80
N TYR A 591 -27.04 -17.57 -6.54
CA TYR A 591 -28.22 -16.94 -5.94
C TYR A 591 -29.05 -16.18 -6.99
N SER A 592 -28.40 -15.41 -7.88
CA SER A 592 -29.04 -14.75 -9.02
C SER A 592 -28.11 -14.70 -10.24
N ARG A 593 -28.69 -14.49 -11.43
CA ARG A 593 -28.02 -14.62 -12.74
C ARG A 593 -28.41 -13.51 -13.71
N GLY A 594 -27.77 -13.45 -14.86
CA GLY A 594 -27.99 -12.42 -15.86
C GLY A 594 -27.35 -11.08 -15.47
N HIS A 595 -26.17 -11.11 -14.86
CA HIS A 595 -25.41 -9.92 -14.46
C HIS A 595 -24.18 -9.69 -15.36
N ARG A 596 -23.78 -8.43 -15.51
CA ARG A 596 -22.60 -7.94 -16.24
C ARG A 596 -21.37 -7.79 -15.33
N ASN A 597 -21.46 -6.90 -14.34
CA ASN A 597 -20.35 -6.58 -13.41
C ASN A 597 -20.84 -5.90 -12.11
N PRO A 598 -21.56 -6.63 -11.21
CA PRO A 598 -22.04 -6.07 -9.96
C PRO A 598 -20.90 -5.88 -8.94
N GLN A 599 -20.76 -4.66 -8.43
CA GLN A 599 -19.64 -4.24 -7.54
C GLN A 599 -20.09 -3.60 -6.22
N GLY A 600 -21.39 -3.62 -5.93
CA GLY A 600 -21.99 -3.20 -4.65
C GLY A 600 -23.06 -4.18 -4.21
N LEU A 601 -23.13 -4.47 -2.91
CA LEU A 601 -24.08 -5.40 -2.27
C LEU A 601 -24.46 -4.83 -0.88
N ALA A 602 -25.75 -4.67 -0.59
CA ALA A 602 -26.25 -4.25 0.74
C ALA A 602 -27.70 -4.70 0.98
N TRP A 603 -28.12 -4.81 2.25
CA TRP A 603 -29.51 -5.09 2.63
C TRP A 603 -30.16 -3.86 3.24
N GLN A 604 -31.42 -3.60 2.89
CA GLN A 604 -32.22 -2.52 3.47
C GLN A 604 -32.55 -2.87 4.94
N PRO A 605 -32.20 -2.00 5.91
CA PRO A 605 -32.51 -2.22 7.32
C PRO A 605 -34.01 -2.41 7.57
N GLY A 606 -34.35 -3.32 8.48
CA GLY A 606 -35.74 -3.62 8.88
C GLY A 606 -36.53 -4.47 7.89
N THR A 607 -36.32 -4.34 6.58
CA THR A 607 -37.00 -5.15 5.55
C THR A 607 -36.18 -6.33 5.04
N ASN A 608 -34.85 -6.29 5.23
CA ASN A 608 -33.88 -7.26 4.69
C ASN A 608 -33.98 -7.45 3.16
N ARG A 609 -34.54 -6.48 2.43
CA ARG A 609 -34.51 -6.46 0.95
C ARG A 609 -33.07 -6.32 0.48
N PHE A 610 -32.62 -7.18 -0.42
CA PHE A 610 -31.24 -7.22 -0.91
C PHE A 610 -31.07 -6.32 -2.15
N PHE A 611 -30.07 -5.45 -2.15
CA PHE A 611 -29.77 -4.51 -3.23
C PHE A 611 -28.36 -4.77 -3.78
N ALA A 612 -28.19 -4.58 -5.08
CA ALA A 612 -26.88 -4.54 -5.73
C ALA A 612 -26.76 -3.34 -6.67
N SER A 613 -25.52 -2.94 -6.98
CA SER A 613 -25.24 -1.92 -8.01
C SER A 613 -24.22 -2.41 -9.02
N GLU A 614 -24.44 -2.04 -10.28
CA GLU A 614 -23.87 -2.76 -11.41
C GLU A 614 -23.41 -1.84 -12.55
N HIS A 615 -22.26 -2.16 -13.17
CA HIS A 615 -21.77 -1.44 -14.35
C HIS A 615 -22.46 -2.00 -15.60
N GLY A 616 -23.33 -1.20 -16.21
CA GLY A 616 -23.99 -1.55 -17.49
C GLY A 616 -23.09 -1.30 -18.70
N GLU A 617 -23.56 -1.64 -19.89
CA GLU A 617 -22.90 -1.23 -21.12
C GLU A 617 -23.21 0.24 -21.42
N SER A 618 -22.25 0.96 -22.00
CA SER A 618 -22.46 2.29 -22.61
C SER A 618 -23.42 3.24 -21.86
N SER A 619 -23.19 3.44 -20.55
CA SER A 619 -23.96 4.26 -19.60
C SER A 619 -25.30 3.70 -19.07
N LYS A 620 -25.55 2.39 -19.14
CA LYS A 620 -26.71 1.71 -18.53
C LYS A 620 -26.44 1.16 -17.13
N ASP A 621 -25.69 1.89 -16.31
CA ASP A 621 -25.39 1.50 -14.93
C ASP A 621 -26.67 1.33 -14.09
N GLU A 622 -26.76 0.30 -13.25
CA GLU A 622 -28.02 -0.12 -12.60
C GLU A 622 -27.95 -0.14 -11.07
N ILE A 623 -29.11 0.03 -10.43
CA ILE A 623 -29.40 -0.41 -9.06
C ILE A 623 -30.50 -1.46 -9.11
N ASN A 624 -30.20 -2.67 -8.64
CA ASN A 624 -31.06 -3.85 -8.74
C ASN A 624 -31.58 -4.29 -7.35
N TYR A 625 -32.86 -4.65 -7.27
CA TYR A 625 -33.42 -5.39 -6.14
C TYR A 625 -33.22 -6.89 -6.41
N ILE A 626 -32.36 -7.53 -5.61
CA ILE A 626 -31.90 -8.89 -5.81
C ILE A 626 -32.83 -9.89 -5.12
N GLN A 627 -33.32 -10.86 -5.89
CA GLN A 627 -34.22 -11.91 -5.44
C GLN A 627 -33.66 -13.30 -5.81
N PRO A 628 -33.91 -14.33 -4.98
CA PRO A 628 -33.36 -15.68 -5.21
C PRO A 628 -33.93 -16.31 -6.49
N GLY A 629 -33.04 -16.74 -7.37
CA GLY A 629 -33.37 -17.42 -8.63
C GLY A 629 -33.65 -16.49 -9.82
N ASN A 630 -33.76 -15.19 -9.58
CA ASN A 630 -34.10 -14.23 -10.63
C ASN A 630 -32.98 -14.03 -11.66
N ASN A 631 -33.40 -13.63 -12.86
CA ASN A 631 -32.54 -13.29 -13.99
C ASN A 631 -32.63 -11.78 -14.29
N TYR A 632 -31.50 -11.09 -14.30
CA TYR A 632 -31.38 -9.63 -14.51
C TYR A 632 -31.08 -9.26 -15.98
N GLY A 633 -31.08 -10.24 -16.89
CA GLY A 633 -31.24 -10.04 -18.33
C GLY A 633 -29.97 -9.88 -19.16
N TRP A 634 -28.84 -9.51 -18.56
CA TRP A 634 -27.56 -9.45 -19.28
C TRP A 634 -27.17 -10.86 -19.77
N PRO A 635 -26.66 -11.04 -21.02
CA PRO A 635 -26.21 -10.05 -22.00
C PRO A 635 -27.26 -9.58 -23.01
N LYS A 636 -28.54 -9.96 -22.84
CA LYS A 636 -29.59 -9.73 -23.85
C LYS A 636 -30.41 -8.47 -23.57
N TYR A 637 -30.51 -8.07 -22.30
CA TYR A 637 -31.30 -6.94 -21.83
C TYR A 637 -30.56 -6.17 -20.73
N GLU A 638 -30.72 -4.85 -20.69
CA GLU A 638 -30.14 -3.92 -19.70
C GLU A 638 -30.94 -2.59 -19.66
N GLY A 639 -30.89 -1.91 -18.50
CA GLY A 639 -31.67 -0.73 -18.18
C GLY A 639 -33.12 -0.73 -18.68
N GLY A 640 -33.43 0.19 -19.61
CA GLY A 640 -34.81 0.45 -20.05
C GLY A 640 -35.47 -0.67 -20.87
N ASN A 641 -34.77 -1.75 -21.23
CA ASN A 641 -35.32 -2.82 -22.08
C ASN A 641 -35.59 -4.17 -21.38
N GLN A 642 -35.25 -4.32 -20.09
CA GLN A 642 -35.49 -5.52 -19.27
C GLN A 642 -36.97 -5.83 -18.98
N ASN A 643 -37.92 -5.02 -19.46
CA ASN A 643 -39.37 -5.26 -19.37
C ASN A 643 -39.79 -6.43 -20.28
N GLN A 644 -39.44 -7.67 -19.89
CA GLN A 644 -39.56 -8.90 -20.65
C GLN A 644 -40.03 -10.05 -19.76
N PRO A 645 -40.81 -11.03 -20.27
CA PRO A 645 -41.20 -12.20 -19.48
C PRO A 645 -40.00 -12.96 -18.92
N GLY A 646 -39.98 -13.14 -17.58
CA GLY A 646 -38.92 -13.87 -16.87
C GLY A 646 -37.64 -13.07 -16.61
N ILE A 647 -37.59 -11.79 -16.96
CA ILE A 647 -36.47 -10.88 -16.65
C ILE A 647 -36.89 -9.90 -15.54
N THR A 648 -35.97 -9.60 -14.64
CA THR A 648 -36.17 -8.62 -13.56
C THR A 648 -35.58 -7.28 -13.99
N PRO A 649 -36.38 -6.21 -14.09
CA PRO A 649 -35.88 -4.88 -14.39
C PRO A 649 -35.23 -4.22 -13.15
N PRO A 650 -34.39 -3.19 -13.35
CA PRO A 650 -33.70 -2.49 -12.28
C PRO A 650 -34.64 -1.47 -11.63
N LEU A 651 -34.35 -1.11 -10.37
CA LEU A 651 -35.10 -0.08 -9.66
C LEU A 651 -34.88 1.30 -10.28
N ILE A 652 -33.65 1.54 -10.74
CA ILE A 652 -33.26 2.70 -11.53
C ILE A 652 -32.01 2.34 -12.34
N TYR A 653 -31.89 2.91 -13.54
CA TYR A 653 -30.71 2.80 -14.39
C TYR A 653 -30.27 4.18 -14.89
N ALA A 654 -28.97 4.34 -15.15
CA ALA A 654 -28.38 5.57 -15.64
C ALA A 654 -28.77 5.83 -17.12
N SER A 655 -28.89 7.11 -17.47
CA SER A 655 -29.23 7.53 -18.83
C SER A 655 -28.50 8.81 -19.20
N GLY A 656 -27.74 8.79 -20.29
CA GLY A 656 -26.96 9.93 -20.79
C GLY A 656 -25.69 10.26 -20.00
N THR A 657 -25.50 9.70 -18.81
CA THR A 657 -24.29 9.86 -17.98
C THR A 657 -23.86 8.51 -17.41
N THR A 658 -22.55 8.26 -17.30
CA THR A 658 -22.03 7.02 -16.69
C THR A 658 -21.69 7.26 -15.23
N TRP A 659 -22.32 6.53 -14.32
CA TRP A 659 -21.98 6.50 -12.90
C TRP A 659 -20.73 5.62 -12.66
N ALA A 660 -20.70 4.45 -13.29
CA ALA A 660 -19.83 3.32 -12.95
C ALA A 660 -19.85 3.03 -11.43
N PRO A 661 -20.99 2.53 -10.91
CA PRO A 661 -21.23 2.38 -9.48
C PRO A 661 -20.41 1.22 -8.89
N SER A 662 -20.08 1.32 -7.60
CA SER A 662 -19.22 0.34 -6.93
C SER A 662 -19.78 -0.01 -5.56
N GLY A 663 -19.09 0.28 -4.45
CA GLY A 663 -19.66 -0.01 -3.13
C GLY A 663 -20.97 0.73 -2.85
N ILE A 664 -21.84 0.10 -2.07
CA ILE A 664 -23.12 0.65 -1.63
C ILE A 664 -23.36 0.32 -0.16
N THR A 665 -24.07 1.21 0.53
CA THR A 665 -24.51 0.96 1.92
C THR A 665 -25.82 1.70 2.21
N PHE A 666 -26.66 1.13 3.06
CA PHE A 666 -27.78 1.86 3.65
C PHE A 666 -27.30 2.58 4.91
N VAL A 667 -27.78 3.81 5.13
CA VAL A 667 -27.56 4.53 6.38
C VAL A 667 -28.62 4.06 7.40
N THR A 668 -28.22 3.73 8.63
CA THR A 668 -29.14 3.31 9.70
C THR A 668 -29.55 4.44 10.64
N LYS A 669 -28.77 5.54 10.70
CA LYS A 669 -28.92 6.60 11.71
C LYS A 669 -29.00 8.01 11.10
N GLY A 670 -29.57 8.94 11.87
CA GLY A 670 -29.59 10.37 11.55
C GLY A 670 -30.46 10.77 10.35
N PRO A 671 -30.30 12.00 9.83
CA PRO A 671 -31.17 12.57 8.80
C PRO A 671 -31.16 11.86 7.43
N TRP A 672 -30.26 10.90 7.20
CA TRP A 672 -30.21 10.08 5.99
C TRP A 672 -30.63 8.62 6.22
N ALA A 673 -31.12 8.25 7.42
CA ALA A 673 -31.53 6.89 7.73
C ALA A 673 -32.51 6.31 6.67
N GLY A 674 -32.31 5.05 6.30
CA GLY A 674 -33.06 4.35 5.25
C GLY A 674 -32.71 4.76 3.81
N ASN A 675 -31.84 5.76 3.60
CA ASN A 675 -31.33 6.12 2.27
C ASN A 675 -30.22 5.13 1.86
N LEU A 676 -30.13 4.85 0.57
CA LEU A 676 -29.03 4.09 -0.04
C LEU A 676 -27.95 5.07 -0.52
N LEU A 677 -26.69 4.82 -0.16
CA LEU A 677 -25.53 5.54 -0.69
C LEU A 677 -24.78 4.68 -1.70
N VAL A 678 -24.36 5.28 -2.81
CA VAL A 678 -23.72 4.59 -3.93
C VAL A 678 -22.43 5.30 -4.33
N ALA A 679 -21.28 4.64 -4.16
CA ALA A 679 -19.98 5.11 -4.61
C ALA A 679 -19.87 5.09 -6.14
N ASN A 680 -19.39 6.15 -6.77
CA ASN A 680 -19.25 6.25 -8.23
C ASN A 680 -17.80 6.48 -8.66
N LEU A 681 -17.35 5.63 -9.59
CA LEU A 681 -15.98 5.67 -10.12
C LEU A 681 -15.86 6.67 -11.27
N LYS A 682 -16.72 6.59 -12.29
CA LYS A 682 -16.67 7.48 -13.46
C LYS A 682 -17.46 8.78 -13.22
N GLY A 683 -18.53 8.71 -12.42
CA GLY A 683 -19.26 9.88 -11.94
C GLY A 683 -18.50 10.73 -10.91
N LYS A 684 -17.38 10.25 -10.36
CA LYS A 684 -16.52 10.94 -9.38
C LYS A 684 -17.31 11.56 -8.21
N GLN A 685 -18.19 10.78 -7.58
CA GLN A 685 -19.21 11.26 -6.62
C GLN A 685 -19.70 10.13 -5.69
N ILE A 686 -20.55 10.48 -4.73
CA ILE A 686 -21.46 9.53 -4.05
C ILE A 686 -22.90 9.95 -4.39
N ILE A 687 -23.75 9.02 -4.82
CA ILE A 687 -25.19 9.28 -4.97
C ILE A 687 -25.90 8.83 -3.70
N ARG A 688 -26.63 9.72 -3.05
CA ARG A 688 -27.65 9.39 -2.03
C ARG A 688 -28.98 9.20 -2.73
N MET A 689 -29.65 8.08 -2.50
CA MET A 689 -30.94 7.72 -3.07
C MET A 689 -31.95 7.46 -1.96
N ILE A 690 -33.14 8.07 -2.03
CA ILE A 690 -34.26 7.68 -1.16
C ILE A 690 -34.91 6.44 -1.78
N VAL A 691 -35.10 5.40 -0.98
CA VAL A 691 -35.81 4.17 -1.39
C VAL A 691 -37.24 4.25 -0.90
N GLY A 692 -38.18 4.51 -1.82
CA GLY A 692 -39.61 4.45 -1.56
C GLY A 692 -40.17 3.02 -1.68
N GLU A 693 -41.47 2.88 -1.47
CA GLU A 693 -42.19 1.62 -1.65
C GLU A 693 -43.49 1.82 -2.43
N GLN A 694 -43.81 0.89 -3.32
CA GLN A 694 -45.08 0.81 -4.03
C GLN A 694 -45.51 -0.65 -4.14
N ASN A 695 -46.75 -0.97 -3.74
CA ASN A 695 -47.32 -2.32 -3.79
C ASN A 695 -46.44 -3.41 -3.13
N GLY A 696 -45.76 -3.10 -2.02
CA GLY A 696 -44.84 -4.02 -1.33
C GLY A 696 -43.45 -4.16 -1.96
N GLN A 697 -43.18 -3.48 -3.08
CA GLN A 697 -41.90 -3.49 -3.78
C GLN A 697 -41.11 -2.19 -3.57
N PRO A 698 -39.77 -2.24 -3.44
CA PRO A 698 -38.95 -1.05 -3.36
C PRO A 698 -38.98 -0.26 -4.68
N THR A 699 -38.83 1.07 -4.60
CA THR A 699 -38.79 1.97 -5.76
C THR A 699 -37.74 3.06 -5.56
N ILE A 700 -37.10 3.52 -6.63
CA ILE A 700 -36.18 4.66 -6.63
C ILE A 700 -36.55 5.54 -7.84
N LYS A 701 -36.73 6.84 -7.64
CA LYS A 701 -37.07 7.78 -8.74
C LYS A 701 -35.89 8.71 -9.02
N SER A 702 -35.79 9.20 -10.25
CA SER A 702 -34.74 10.16 -10.62
C SER A 702 -34.82 11.51 -9.87
N SER A 703 -36.00 11.85 -9.32
CA SER A 703 -36.23 12.98 -8.41
C SER A 703 -35.60 12.80 -7.03
N ASP A 704 -35.34 11.55 -6.64
CA ASP A 704 -35.03 11.14 -5.27
C ASP A 704 -33.52 10.92 -5.09
N LEU A 705 -32.73 11.39 -6.06
CA LEU A 705 -31.28 11.31 -6.15
C LEU A 705 -30.63 12.61 -5.67
N THR A 706 -29.59 12.52 -4.85
CA THR A 706 -28.76 13.66 -4.44
C THR A 706 -27.29 13.34 -4.69
N TYR A 707 -26.62 14.18 -5.47
CA TYR A 707 -25.23 13.99 -5.89
C TYR A 707 -24.28 14.68 -4.90
N LEU A 708 -23.53 13.89 -4.14
CA LEU A 708 -22.63 14.34 -3.08
C LEU A 708 -21.17 14.33 -3.55
N PHE A 709 -20.42 15.35 -3.13
CA PHE A 709 -18.97 15.47 -3.34
C PHE A 709 -18.49 15.39 -4.81
N VAL A 710 -19.35 15.79 -5.77
CA VAL A 710 -19.10 15.73 -7.21
C VAL A 710 -17.73 16.32 -7.57
N ASN A 711 -16.88 15.52 -8.21
CA ASN A 711 -15.47 15.79 -8.56
C ASN A 711 -14.50 16.10 -7.41
N LYS A 712 -14.95 16.21 -6.15
CA LYS A 712 -14.14 16.68 -5.00
C LYS A 712 -13.03 15.71 -4.58
N TYR A 713 -13.26 14.41 -4.70
CA TYR A 713 -12.33 13.35 -4.26
C TYR A 713 -11.84 12.44 -5.40
N GLY A 714 -12.19 12.75 -6.65
CA GLY A 714 -11.98 11.83 -7.77
C GLY A 714 -12.94 10.64 -7.73
N ARG A 715 -12.44 9.48 -8.13
CA ARG A 715 -13.15 8.19 -8.24
C ARG A 715 -13.40 7.62 -6.84
N ILE A 716 -14.64 7.23 -6.51
CA ILE A 716 -15.00 6.63 -5.21
C ILE A 716 -15.41 5.16 -5.42
N ARG A 717 -14.91 4.26 -4.56
CA ARG A 717 -14.81 2.80 -4.81
C ARG A 717 -15.53 1.91 -3.80
N ASP A 718 -15.59 2.32 -2.54
CA ASP A 718 -16.45 1.71 -1.54
C ASP A 718 -17.07 2.79 -0.66
N ILE A 719 -18.25 2.51 -0.09
CA ILE A 719 -18.86 3.30 0.97
C ILE A 719 -19.61 2.37 1.92
N VAL A 720 -19.35 2.51 3.21
CA VAL A 720 -19.86 1.65 4.30
C VAL A 720 -20.21 2.47 5.53
N GLU A 721 -21.28 2.09 6.25
CA GLU A 721 -21.57 2.62 7.58
C GLU A 721 -20.83 1.80 8.64
N ALA A 722 -20.22 2.47 9.61
CA ALA A 722 -19.56 1.86 10.76
C ALA A 722 -20.54 1.73 11.96
N PRO A 723 -20.26 0.88 12.96
CA PRO A 723 -21.17 0.63 14.08
C PRO A 723 -21.59 1.88 14.89
N ASP A 724 -20.77 2.95 14.90
CA ASP A 724 -21.10 4.24 15.53
C ASP A 724 -22.16 5.03 14.73
N GLY A 725 -22.25 4.84 13.41
CA GLY A 725 -23.05 5.65 12.48
C GLY A 725 -22.21 6.61 11.63
N SER A 726 -20.88 6.58 11.76
CA SER A 726 -19.99 7.25 10.82
C SER A 726 -19.98 6.51 9.48
N LEU A 727 -20.02 7.26 8.37
CA LEU A 727 -19.89 6.67 7.03
C LEU A 727 -18.42 6.75 6.61
N TYR A 728 -17.86 5.70 6.06
CA TYR A 728 -16.49 5.68 5.55
C TYR A 728 -16.51 5.38 4.06
N PHE A 729 -15.68 6.07 3.28
CA PHE A 729 -15.50 5.79 1.85
C PHE A 729 -14.02 5.82 1.44
N VAL A 730 -13.71 5.09 0.37
CA VAL A 730 -12.35 5.04 -0.22
C VAL A 730 -12.33 5.52 -1.65
N THR A 731 -11.25 6.20 -2.03
CA THR A 731 -10.99 6.63 -3.40
C THR A 731 -10.27 5.53 -4.22
N SER A 732 -10.26 5.65 -5.55
CA SER A 732 -9.62 4.68 -6.46
C SER A 732 -9.00 5.40 -7.67
N ASN A 733 -8.17 6.39 -7.38
CA ASN A 733 -7.48 7.31 -8.29
C ASN A 733 -6.06 6.86 -8.64
N ASN A 734 -5.36 6.19 -7.72
CA ASN A 734 -4.03 5.60 -7.97
C ASN A 734 -4.21 4.12 -8.35
N GLY A 735 -3.40 3.61 -9.28
CA GLY A 735 -3.37 2.21 -9.70
C GLY A 735 -4.63 1.64 -10.40
N ASP A 736 -5.72 2.41 -10.51
CA ASP A 736 -6.87 2.10 -11.37
C ASP A 736 -6.57 2.48 -12.83
N LYS A 737 -7.00 1.65 -13.80
CA LYS A 737 -6.77 1.88 -15.24
C LYS A 737 -7.37 3.18 -15.79
N ASN A 738 -8.37 3.73 -15.10
CA ASN A 738 -9.03 5.00 -15.40
C ASN A 738 -8.76 6.07 -14.32
N GLY A 739 -7.76 5.85 -13.46
CA GLY A 739 -7.31 6.79 -12.44
C GLY A 739 -6.56 7.99 -13.02
N ASP A 740 -6.46 9.06 -12.22
CA ASP A 740 -5.64 10.24 -12.53
C ASP A 740 -4.28 10.24 -11.78
N GLY A 741 -3.95 9.14 -11.10
CA GLY A 741 -2.70 8.95 -10.38
C GLY A 741 -2.62 9.66 -9.01
N THR A 742 -3.65 10.41 -8.63
CA THR A 742 -3.65 11.10 -7.32
C THR A 742 -3.71 10.08 -6.16
N PRO A 743 -2.95 10.25 -5.06
CA PRO A 743 -2.86 9.23 -4.01
C PRO A 743 -4.18 8.97 -3.29
N ASP A 744 -4.50 7.69 -3.06
CA ASP A 744 -5.80 7.29 -2.51
C ASP A 744 -5.91 7.47 -0.99
N LYS A 745 -7.16 7.56 -0.53
CA LYS A 745 -7.52 7.97 0.83
C LYS A 745 -8.68 7.14 1.36
N LEU A 746 -8.68 6.90 2.67
CA LEU A 746 -9.86 6.54 3.44
C LEU A 746 -10.39 7.81 4.11
N ILE A 747 -11.63 8.16 3.85
CA ILE A 747 -12.30 9.35 4.38
C ILE A 747 -13.48 8.92 5.25
N ARG A 748 -13.53 9.46 6.47
CA ARG A 748 -14.66 9.36 7.40
C ARG A 748 -15.57 10.57 7.23
N LEU A 749 -16.87 10.33 7.23
CA LEU A 749 -17.94 11.30 7.35
C LEU A 749 -18.46 11.19 8.78
N VAL A 750 -18.03 12.11 9.64
CA VAL A 750 -18.34 12.14 11.08
C VAL A 750 -19.74 12.74 11.27
N PRO A 751 -20.68 12.04 11.96
CA PRO A 751 -21.98 12.60 12.31
C PRO A 751 -21.86 13.93 13.09
N ASN A 752 -22.78 14.86 12.85
CA ASN A 752 -22.84 16.13 13.60
C ASN A 752 -24.25 16.49 14.10
N PHE A 753 -25.13 15.47 14.18
CA PHE A 753 -26.51 15.51 14.66
C PHE A 753 -26.69 14.78 15.99
#